data_AF-A0A926Y360-F1
#
_entry.id   AF-A0A926Y360-F1
#
_cell.length_a   1.000
_cell.length_b   1.000
_cell.length_c   1.000
_cell.angle_alpha   90.00
_cell.angle_beta   90.00
_cell.angle_gamma   90.00
#
_symmetry.space_group_name_H-M   'P 1'
#
loop_
_entity.id
_entity.type
_entity.pdbx_description
1 polymer ?
#
loop_
_entity_poly.entity_id
_entity_poly.type
_entity_poly.pdbx_seq_one_letter_code
_entity_poly.pdbx_strand_id
1 'polypeptide(L)'
;MSSSSLNKVSAQGLLVAIGIVFGDIGTSPLYTLSAVMRGRELSETLVLGTFSCILWTLTLQTTIKYVIITLRADNKGEGGIFSLYTLVRRFTGKWLMYPAVIGGSFLLADGLITPPISVSSAIEGLLIFYPNLDTVPIVIAILIVLFVSQQFGTQQLGKLFGPVMLIWFTFIGVIGLWALWSQPSVLKAINPYYAIHFLLTYPSGFWLLGGVFLCTTGAEALYSDMGHCGRSNIRVSWVYVKTTLVLSYAGQSAWLLHHLGQRLGETSPFYSIVPPSITVFSIGLATLATIIASQALISGSFTLVSEAMRLNLWPRQRIGYPSNERGQLYVPFVNWGLMVGCCLIVLHFRESKNMEAAFGLAVTLTMLMSTVLMSMYMRVKRFNVILRLGLTVIFLAVETTFLIANLVKFEEGGWISITLGVLIMAMMLFWREGETIKQSLIRYDSLPDNLPILKALSNDLNIPKFATHLVYLTTSDTSQRIESETLYSILNRAPKRADIYWFIHVFVEDEPYVMRYKVETLAEEDVYVITFYLGFRIEPRINLLFRLVVEDLVENKEVTIDSRYKSLNTHRVPGDFRFVLFRRFLSYENDLTTRQQVIMSGYALLKKIALDPQAAYGLDTSNVLIEDIPLVITKPKSLPLKRINIKNS
;
A
#
# COMPACT_ATOMS: atom_id res chain seq x y z
N MET A 1 16.72 -14.74 -0.83
CA MET A 1 17.83 -14.65 0.17
C MET A 1 17.23 -14.70 1.57
N SER A 2 17.82 -15.39 2.55
CA SER A 2 17.26 -15.41 3.91
C SER A 2 17.39 -14.02 4.57
N SER A 3 16.41 -13.62 5.37
CA SER A 3 16.30 -12.30 6.02
C SER A 3 17.51 -11.90 6.89
N SER A 4 18.38 -12.86 7.25
CA SER A 4 19.61 -12.58 7.99
C SER A 4 20.72 -11.95 7.15
N SER A 5 20.72 -12.16 5.82
CA SER A 5 21.75 -11.65 4.91
C SER A 5 21.56 -10.17 4.53
N LEU A 6 20.32 -9.67 4.49
CA LEU A 6 19.98 -8.27 4.16
C LEU A 6 20.38 -7.27 5.25
N ASN A 7 20.59 -7.74 6.49
CA ASN A 7 20.96 -6.87 7.61
C ASN A 7 22.46 -6.56 7.68
N LYS A 8 23.31 -7.29 6.95
CA LYS A 8 24.74 -7.00 6.89
C LYS A 8 25.00 -5.92 5.84
N VAL A 9 25.83 -4.94 6.21
CA VAL A 9 26.22 -3.85 5.30
C VAL A 9 27.00 -4.43 4.14
N SER A 10 26.56 -4.15 2.92
CA SER A 10 27.25 -4.56 1.68
C SER A 10 27.22 -3.42 0.67
N ALA A 11 28.24 -3.32 -0.18
CA ALA A 11 28.30 -2.28 -1.21
C ALA A 11 27.07 -2.30 -2.14
N GLN A 12 26.61 -3.51 -2.50
CA GLN A 12 25.38 -3.69 -3.27
C GLN A 12 24.15 -3.22 -2.49
N GLY A 13 24.03 -3.58 -1.20
CA GLY A 13 22.92 -3.14 -0.35
C GLY A 13 22.87 -1.63 -0.14
N LEU A 14 24.04 -0.96 -0.07
CA LEU A 14 24.12 0.50 -0.01
C LEU A 14 23.63 1.15 -1.30
N LEU A 15 24.07 0.66 -2.46
CA LEU A 15 23.59 1.17 -3.75
C LEU A 15 22.08 1.00 -3.92
N VAL A 16 21.54 -0.16 -3.52
CA VAL A 16 20.09 -0.42 -3.56
C VAL A 16 19.35 0.53 -2.62
N ALA A 17 19.85 0.77 -1.40
CA ALA A 17 19.27 1.73 -0.48
C ALA A 17 19.30 3.17 -1.05
N ILE A 18 20.43 3.62 -1.61
CA ILE A 18 20.55 4.94 -2.23
C ILE A 18 19.56 5.09 -3.40
N GLY A 19 19.43 4.05 -4.23
CA GLY A 19 18.57 4.05 -5.41
C GLY A 19 17.07 4.05 -5.09
N ILE A 20 16.63 3.10 -4.26
CA ILE A 20 15.20 2.83 -4.04
C ILE A 20 14.65 3.70 -2.90
N VAL A 21 15.36 3.76 -1.78
CA VAL A 21 14.83 4.34 -0.53
C VAL A 21 14.96 5.86 -0.49
N PHE A 22 16.05 6.41 -1.05
CA PHE A 22 16.36 7.84 -0.95
C PHE A 22 16.03 8.64 -2.21
N GLY A 23 15.45 8.00 -3.24
CA GLY A 23 15.04 8.67 -4.48
C GLY A 23 14.19 9.91 -4.22
N ASP A 24 13.07 9.72 -3.51
CA ASP A 24 12.07 10.76 -3.25
C ASP A 24 12.65 11.97 -2.51
N ILE A 25 13.19 11.75 -1.30
CA ILE A 25 13.82 12.82 -0.51
C ILE A 25 15.01 13.47 -1.24
N GLY A 26 15.67 12.71 -2.12
CA GLY A 26 16.78 13.17 -2.96
C GLY A 26 16.39 14.21 -4.01
N THR A 27 15.12 14.27 -4.39
CA THR A 27 14.59 15.22 -5.38
C THR A 27 14.05 16.51 -4.76
N SER A 28 13.83 16.52 -3.43
CA SER A 28 13.35 17.70 -2.68
C SER A 28 14.13 19.01 -2.88
N PRO A 29 15.46 19.02 -3.14
CA PRO A 29 16.19 20.27 -3.40
C PRO A 29 15.74 21.01 -4.66
N LEU A 30 15.02 20.35 -5.58
CA LEU A 30 14.50 20.97 -6.80
C LEU A 30 13.40 22.00 -6.53
N TYR A 31 12.58 21.79 -5.49
CA TYR A 31 11.38 22.60 -5.22
C TYR A 31 11.34 23.27 -3.83
N THR A 32 12.01 22.71 -2.81
CA THR A 32 11.85 23.17 -1.41
C THR A 32 12.19 24.66 -1.20
N LEU A 33 13.36 25.12 -1.66
CA LEU A 33 13.75 26.53 -1.47
C LEU A 33 12.92 27.47 -2.36
N SER A 34 12.56 27.03 -3.57
CA SER A 34 11.66 27.78 -4.45
C SER A 34 10.31 28.05 -3.76
N ALA A 35 9.73 27.01 -3.14
CA ALA A 35 8.46 27.09 -2.44
C ALA A 35 8.43 28.07 -1.24
N VAL A 36 9.60 28.36 -0.66
CA VAL A 36 9.73 29.32 0.46
C VAL A 36 10.06 30.73 -0.03
N MET A 37 10.93 30.84 -1.05
CA MET A 37 11.55 32.10 -1.47
C MET A 37 10.78 32.85 -2.57
N ARG A 38 9.98 32.15 -3.38
CA ARG A 38 9.35 32.74 -4.57
C ARG A 38 8.42 33.90 -4.21
N GLY A 39 8.52 34.98 -4.99
CA GLY A 39 7.69 36.19 -4.83
C GLY A 39 8.03 37.04 -3.60
N ARG A 40 9.09 36.71 -2.87
CA ARG A 40 9.55 37.43 -1.67
C ARG A 40 10.87 38.13 -1.94
N GLU A 41 11.08 39.23 -1.22
CA GLU A 41 12.36 39.91 -1.21
C GLU A 41 13.36 39.12 -0.37
N LEU A 42 14.53 38.84 -0.95
CA LEU A 42 15.56 38.04 -0.32
C LEU A 42 16.25 38.84 0.79
N SER A 43 16.13 38.35 2.02
CA SER A 43 16.81 38.90 3.20
C SER A 43 17.67 37.84 3.88
N GLU A 44 18.71 38.28 4.59
CA GLU A 44 19.60 37.35 5.32
C GLU A 44 18.83 36.51 6.34
N THR A 45 17.86 37.12 7.04
CA THR A 45 16.99 36.42 8.00
C THR A 45 16.15 35.34 7.33
N LEU A 46 15.61 35.61 6.14
CA LEU A 46 14.82 34.63 5.38
C LEU A 46 15.69 33.46 4.93
N VAL A 47 16.85 33.75 4.33
CA VAL A 47 17.73 32.73 3.74
C VAL A 47 18.36 31.83 4.82
N LEU A 48 19.05 32.42 5.81
CA LEU A 48 19.69 31.66 6.88
C LEU A 48 18.68 30.97 7.78
N GLY A 49 17.55 31.62 8.03
CA GLY A 49 16.42 31.06 8.79
C GLY A 49 15.85 29.81 8.14
N THR A 50 15.50 29.90 6.86
CA THR A 50 14.95 28.78 6.09
C THR A 50 15.90 27.61 6.04
N PHE A 51 17.19 27.85 5.74
CA PHE A 51 18.19 26.78 5.71
C PHE A 51 18.36 26.10 7.08
N SER A 52 18.36 26.89 8.17
CA SER A 52 18.36 26.34 9.53
C SER A 52 17.13 25.46 9.79
N CYS A 53 15.94 25.92 9.41
CA CYS A 53 14.71 25.12 9.54
C CYS A 53 14.78 23.82 8.75
N ILE A 54 15.28 23.82 7.51
CA ILE A 54 15.46 22.61 6.69
C ILE A 54 16.41 21.62 7.40
N LEU A 55 17.58 22.09 7.85
CA LEU A 55 18.59 21.24 8.50
C LEU A 55 18.03 20.55 9.76
N TRP A 56 17.34 21.30 10.61
CA TRP A 56 16.77 20.77 11.84
C TRP A 56 15.54 19.91 11.57
N THR A 57 14.76 20.18 10.52
CA THR A 57 13.65 19.33 10.09
C THR A 57 14.15 17.96 9.63
N LEU A 58 15.15 17.90 8.73
CA LEU A 58 15.80 16.65 8.30
C LEU A 58 16.44 15.88 9.47
N THR A 59 16.90 16.60 10.48
CA THR A 59 17.49 16.00 11.67
C THR A 59 16.42 15.41 12.60
N LEU A 60 15.39 16.16 12.96
CA LEU A 60 14.34 15.71 13.87
C LEU A 60 13.44 14.65 13.22
N GLN A 61 12.92 14.93 12.03
CA GLN A 61 11.96 14.05 11.35
C GLN A 61 12.67 12.87 10.69
N THR A 62 13.51 13.08 9.68
CA THR A 62 14.09 11.96 8.94
C THR A 62 15.14 11.20 9.75
N THR A 63 16.09 11.89 10.40
CA THR A 63 17.19 11.22 11.11
C THR A 63 16.73 10.58 12.41
N ILE A 64 16.14 11.35 13.33
CA ILE A 64 15.79 10.85 14.66
C ILE A 64 14.52 10.00 14.58
N LYS A 65 13.39 10.54 14.10
CA LYS A 65 12.12 9.78 14.07
C LYS A 65 12.25 8.53 13.21
N TYR A 66 12.52 8.67 11.91
CA TYR A 66 12.47 7.54 10.98
C TYR A 66 13.70 6.63 11.06
N VAL A 67 14.90 7.16 10.82
CA VAL A 67 16.10 6.33 10.64
C VAL A 67 16.59 5.68 11.95
N ILE A 68 16.55 6.40 13.07
CA ILE A 68 17.01 5.88 14.36
C ILE A 68 15.93 5.05 15.06
N ILE A 69 14.69 5.54 15.11
CA ILE A 69 13.63 4.95 15.94
C ILE A 69 12.68 4.07 15.10
N THR A 70 12.01 4.60 14.07
CA THR A 70 10.98 3.87 13.30
C THR A 70 11.53 2.66 12.54
N LEU A 71 12.74 2.71 11.99
CA LEU A 71 13.39 1.52 11.37
C LEU A 71 13.65 0.36 12.35
N ARG A 72 13.50 0.56 13.67
CA ARG A 72 13.55 -0.54 14.66
C ARG A 72 12.20 -1.25 14.79
N ALA A 73 11.13 -0.64 14.29
CA ALA A 73 9.78 -1.19 14.32
C ALA A 73 9.52 -2.02 13.05
N ASP A 74 10.37 -3.01 12.77
CA ASP A 74 10.16 -3.95 11.67
C ASP A 74 9.23 -5.11 12.10
N ASN A 75 8.38 -5.55 11.17
CA ASN A 75 7.57 -6.76 11.33
C ASN A 75 8.09 -7.83 10.37
N LYS A 76 8.92 -8.74 10.87
CA LYS A 76 9.61 -9.77 10.06
C LYS A 76 10.41 -9.17 8.89
N GLY A 77 11.02 -8.00 9.09
CA GLY A 77 11.78 -7.28 8.06
C GLY A 77 10.98 -6.28 7.24
N GLU A 78 9.64 -6.32 7.26
CA GLU A 78 8.78 -5.35 6.56
C GLU A 78 8.54 -4.10 7.41
N GLY A 79 8.46 -2.94 6.77
CA GLY A 79 8.11 -1.67 7.41
C GLY A 79 6.88 -1.03 6.78
N GLY A 80 6.57 0.21 7.15
CA GLY A 80 5.39 0.92 6.69
C GLY A 80 4.25 0.96 7.71
N ILE A 81 3.24 1.78 7.42
CA ILE A 81 2.21 2.12 8.42
C ILE A 81 1.31 0.93 8.78
N PHE A 82 0.93 0.09 7.82
CA PHE A 82 0.14 -1.10 8.07
C PHE A 82 0.97 -2.22 8.71
N SER A 83 2.23 -2.40 8.31
CA SER A 83 3.20 -3.22 9.04
C SER A 83 3.30 -2.82 10.53
N LEU A 84 3.49 -1.52 10.82
CA LEU A 84 3.54 -1.00 12.19
C LEU A 84 2.24 -1.30 12.95
N TYR A 85 1.08 -1.03 12.34
CA TYR A 85 -0.22 -1.37 12.91
C TYR A 85 -0.35 -2.85 13.24
N THR A 86 0.07 -3.74 12.34
CA THR A 86 -0.02 -5.20 12.57
C THR A 86 0.82 -5.67 13.76
N LEU A 87 1.94 -4.99 14.02
CA LEU A 87 2.84 -5.26 15.14
C LEU A 87 2.24 -4.84 16.48
N VAL A 88 1.54 -3.70 16.53
CA VAL A 88 1.01 -3.12 17.78
C VAL A 88 -0.45 -3.48 18.09
N ARG A 89 -1.27 -3.83 17.08
CA ARG A 89 -2.71 -4.08 17.24
C ARG A 89 -3.06 -5.15 18.27
N ARG A 90 -2.16 -6.13 18.49
CA ARG A 90 -2.34 -7.22 19.46
C ARG A 90 -2.32 -6.74 20.92
N PHE A 91 -1.78 -5.55 21.19
CA PHE A 91 -1.52 -5.08 22.55
C PHE A 91 -2.28 -3.83 22.97
N THR A 92 -2.95 -3.12 22.04
CA THR A 92 -3.40 -1.73 22.28
C THR A 92 -4.84 -1.44 21.83
N GLY A 93 -5.55 -2.44 21.29
CA GLY A 93 -6.98 -2.36 21.00
C GLY A 93 -7.33 -1.98 19.55
N LYS A 94 -8.60 -2.15 19.19
CA LYS A 94 -9.11 -2.00 17.81
C LYS A 94 -9.02 -0.57 17.27
N TRP A 95 -8.95 0.44 18.14
CA TRP A 95 -8.95 1.85 17.73
C TRP A 95 -7.74 2.23 16.86
N LEU A 96 -6.58 1.56 17.03
CA LEU A 96 -5.37 1.82 16.23
C LEU A 96 -5.56 1.58 14.73
N MET A 97 -6.65 0.92 14.34
CA MET A 97 -7.03 0.78 12.94
C MET A 97 -7.29 2.15 12.30
N TYR A 98 -7.91 3.09 13.02
CA TYR A 98 -8.23 4.41 12.49
C TYR A 98 -6.98 5.22 12.08
N PRO A 99 -5.96 5.42 12.94
CA PRO A 99 -4.75 6.11 12.51
C PRO A 99 -4.01 5.35 11.40
N ALA A 100 -4.03 4.02 11.41
CA ALA A 100 -3.44 3.23 10.33
C ALA A 100 -4.16 3.44 8.98
N VAL A 101 -5.49 3.45 8.98
CA VAL A 101 -6.30 3.72 7.78
C VAL A 101 -6.12 5.16 7.31
N ILE A 102 -6.14 6.15 8.22
CA ILE A 102 -5.91 7.55 7.88
C ILE A 102 -4.53 7.70 7.23
N GLY A 103 -3.46 7.30 7.91
CA GLY A 103 -2.12 7.48 7.36
C GLY A 103 -1.84 6.63 6.12
N GLY A 104 -2.41 5.42 6.02
CA GLY A 104 -2.30 4.61 4.80
C GLY A 104 -3.03 5.23 3.60
N SER A 105 -4.17 5.88 3.85
CA SER A 105 -4.95 6.56 2.79
C SER A 105 -4.28 7.83 2.31
N PHE A 106 -3.75 8.63 3.23
CA PHE A 106 -3.01 9.85 2.90
C PHE A 106 -1.64 9.56 2.26
N LEU A 107 -1.00 8.42 2.60
CA LEU A 107 0.19 7.95 1.89
C LEU A 107 -0.12 7.49 0.45
N LEU A 108 -1.28 6.87 0.21
CA LEU A 108 -1.71 6.59 -1.16
C LEU A 108 -2.08 7.86 -1.93
N ALA A 109 -2.70 8.85 -1.28
CA ALA A 109 -3.00 10.14 -1.89
C ALA A 109 -1.71 10.88 -2.28
N ASP A 110 -0.68 10.80 -1.45
CA ASP A 110 0.67 11.28 -1.76
C ASP A 110 1.25 10.62 -3.03
N GLY A 111 1.06 9.30 -3.16
CA GLY A 111 1.37 8.53 -4.36
C GLY A 111 0.79 9.06 -5.67
N LEU A 112 -0.29 9.86 -5.63
CA LEU A 112 -0.86 10.53 -6.81
C LEU A 112 -0.17 11.87 -7.14
N ILE A 113 0.44 12.53 -6.16
CA ILE A 113 0.94 13.91 -6.26
C ILE A 113 2.45 13.96 -6.50
N THR A 114 3.22 13.07 -5.87
CA THR A 114 4.69 13.08 -5.94
C THR A 114 5.23 12.92 -7.36
N PRO A 115 4.75 11.95 -8.20
CA PRO A 115 5.28 11.83 -9.56
C PRO A 115 5.03 13.09 -10.42
N PRO A 116 3.83 13.69 -10.43
CA PRO A 116 3.58 14.99 -11.07
C PRO A 116 4.53 16.10 -10.62
N ILE A 117 4.65 16.37 -9.32
CA ILE A 117 5.43 17.52 -8.83
C ILE A 117 6.93 17.33 -9.09
N SER A 118 7.45 16.12 -8.86
CA SER A 118 8.88 15.83 -9.04
C SER A 118 9.28 15.88 -10.51
N VAL A 119 8.53 15.22 -11.41
CA VAL A 119 8.85 15.23 -12.84
C VAL A 119 8.65 16.63 -13.44
N SER A 120 7.61 17.37 -13.03
CA SER A 120 7.40 18.75 -13.49
C SER A 120 8.55 19.66 -13.05
N SER A 121 8.99 19.57 -11.79
CA SER A 121 10.12 20.36 -11.27
C SER A 121 11.45 20.08 -12.00
N ALA A 122 11.66 18.84 -12.45
CA ALA A 122 12.82 18.50 -13.28
C ALA A 122 12.73 19.14 -14.68
N ILE A 123 11.59 18.98 -15.36
CA ILE A 123 11.40 19.44 -16.74
C ILE A 123 11.32 20.97 -16.84
N GLU A 124 10.79 21.65 -15.82
CA GLU A 124 10.77 23.12 -15.75
C GLU A 124 12.17 23.76 -15.79
N GLY A 125 13.23 23.00 -15.51
CA GLY A 125 14.60 23.46 -15.76
C GLY A 125 14.87 23.86 -17.22
N LEU A 126 14.11 23.32 -18.18
CA LEU A 126 14.20 23.70 -19.60
C LEU A 126 13.74 25.13 -19.87
N LEU A 127 12.91 25.71 -18.99
CA LEU A 127 12.42 27.09 -19.14
C LEU A 127 13.54 28.13 -19.09
N ILE A 128 14.71 27.78 -18.54
CA ILE A 128 15.92 28.61 -18.56
C ILE A 128 16.37 28.90 -20.00
N PHE A 129 16.22 27.92 -20.89
CA PHE A 129 16.59 28.04 -22.31
C PHE A 129 15.39 28.37 -23.20
N TYR A 130 14.20 27.84 -22.85
CA TYR A 130 12.97 27.99 -23.62
C TYR A 130 11.82 28.50 -22.74
N PRO A 131 11.75 29.82 -22.45
CA PRO A 131 10.78 30.38 -21.50
C PRO A 131 9.30 30.15 -21.84
N ASN A 132 8.97 29.94 -23.13
CA ASN A 132 7.60 29.75 -23.60
C ASN A 132 7.25 28.27 -23.89
N LEU A 133 8.06 27.32 -23.41
CA LEU A 133 7.83 25.90 -23.64
C LEU A 133 6.69 25.38 -22.76
N ASP A 134 5.67 24.77 -23.37
CA ASP A 134 4.65 24.03 -22.62
C ASP A 134 5.24 22.69 -22.14
N THR A 135 5.46 22.57 -20.82
CA THR A 135 6.08 21.41 -20.18
C THR A 135 5.09 20.26 -19.98
N VAL A 136 3.77 20.53 -19.98
CA VAL A 136 2.72 19.56 -19.65
C VAL A 136 2.77 18.30 -20.54
N PRO A 137 2.88 18.38 -21.88
CA PRO A 137 2.94 17.20 -22.74
C PRO A 137 4.16 16.31 -22.46
N ILE A 138 5.30 16.92 -22.14
CA ILE A 138 6.55 16.21 -21.85
C ILE A 138 6.41 15.43 -20.55
N VAL A 139 5.87 16.08 -19.50
CA VAL A 139 5.63 15.45 -18.20
C VAL A 139 4.66 14.27 -18.34
N ILE A 140 3.53 14.45 -19.04
CA ILE A 140 2.55 13.39 -19.26
C ILE A 140 3.17 12.22 -20.03
N ALA A 141 3.97 12.48 -21.07
CA ALA A 141 4.65 11.42 -21.82
C ALA A 141 5.60 10.60 -20.92
N ILE A 142 6.37 11.26 -20.06
CA ILE A 142 7.25 10.59 -19.10
C ILE A 142 6.44 9.74 -18.12
N LEU A 143 5.34 10.27 -17.57
CA LEU A 143 4.47 9.54 -16.65
C LEU A 143 3.83 8.31 -17.32
N ILE A 144 3.32 8.42 -18.56
CA ILE A 144 2.75 7.29 -19.29
C ILE A 144 3.80 6.20 -19.48
N VAL A 145 5.00 6.56 -19.96
CA VAL A 145 6.10 5.59 -20.14
C VAL A 145 6.45 4.93 -18.80
N LEU A 146 6.55 5.72 -17.73
CA LEU A 146 6.83 5.22 -16.38
C LEU A 146 5.76 4.21 -15.93
N PHE A 147 4.48 4.53 -16.00
CA PHE A 147 3.39 3.66 -15.54
C PHE A 147 3.19 2.41 -16.41
N VAL A 148 3.38 2.53 -17.73
CA VAL A 148 3.34 1.37 -18.65
C VAL A 148 4.52 0.43 -18.39
N SER A 149 5.69 0.96 -18.02
CA SER A 149 6.87 0.14 -17.74
C SER A 149 6.74 -0.73 -16.49
N GLN A 150 5.84 -0.39 -15.54
CA GLN A 150 5.72 -1.10 -14.25
C GLN A 150 5.36 -2.59 -14.40
N GLN A 151 4.63 -2.96 -15.45
CA GLN A 151 4.21 -4.35 -15.68
C GLN A 151 5.36 -5.32 -15.97
N PHE A 152 6.49 -4.81 -16.48
CA PHE A 152 7.66 -5.63 -16.84
C PHE A 152 8.55 -5.95 -15.64
N GLY A 153 8.23 -5.42 -14.46
CA GLY A 153 9.00 -5.61 -13.24
C GLY A 153 10.24 -4.73 -13.16
N THR A 154 10.64 -4.44 -11.92
CA THR A 154 11.72 -3.49 -11.62
C THR A 154 13.07 -4.17 -11.47
N GLN A 155 13.17 -5.48 -11.71
CA GLN A 155 14.39 -6.24 -11.42
C GLN A 155 15.58 -5.88 -12.32
N GLN A 156 15.34 -5.55 -13.60
CA GLN A 156 16.40 -5.09 -14.51
C GLN A 156 16.72 -3.60 -14.31
N LEU A 157 15.70 -2.76 -14.11
CA LEU A 157 15.87 -1.32 -13.86
C LEU A 157 16.49 -1.03 -12.48
N GLY A 158 16.17 -1.83 -11.46
CA GLY A 158 16.65 -1.67 -10.08
C GLY A 158 18.16 -1.77 -9.93
N LYS A 159 18.86 -2.46 -10.86
CA LYS A 159 20.33 -2.49 -10.91
C LYS A 159 20.93 -1.14 -11.32
N LEU A 160 20.21 -0.36 -12.13
CA LEU A 160 20.63 0.96 -12.61
C LEU A 160 20.24 2.09 -11.65
N PHE A 161 19.21 1.89 -10.81
CA PHE A 161 18.75 2.92 -9.87
C PHE A 161 19.82 3.36 -8.89
N GLY A 162 20.54 2.41 -8.28
CA GLY A 162 21.62 2.72 -7.34
C GLY A 162 22.72 3.59 -7.95
N PRO A 163 23.34 3.18 -9.07
CA PRO A 163 24.34 3.98 -9.77
C PRO A 163 23.86 5.38 -10.19
N VAL A 164 22.67 5.50 -10.78
CA VAL A 164 22.14 6.80 -11.23
C VAL A 164 21.90 7.73 -10.04
N MET A 165 21.29 7.22 -8.95
CA MET A 165 21.07 8.02 -7.75
C MET A 165 22.38 8.37 -7.03
N LEU A 166 23.38 7.48 -7.03
CA LEU A 166 24.72 7.81 -6.52
C LEU A 166 25.30 9.02 -7.27
N ILE A 167 25.24 8.99 -8.62
CA ILE A 167 25.68 10.10 -9.48
C ILE A 167 24.89 11.37 -9.16
N TRP A 168 23.57 11.29 -9.03
CA TRP A 168 22.73 12.41 -8.63
C TRP A 168 23.13 13.01 -7.28
N PHE A 169 23.26 12.19 -6.23
CA PHE A 169 23.65 12.68 -4.90
C PHE A 169 25.07 13.27 -4.89
N THR A 170 26.01 12.65 -5.60
CA THR A 170 27.35 13.21 -5.76
C THR A 170 27.29 14.54 -6.50
N PHE A 171 26.50 14.63 -7.57
CA PHE A 171 26.33 15.85 -8.36
C PHE A 171 25.79 17.01 -7.52
N ILE A 172 24.67 16.82 -6.82
CA ILE A 172 24.08 17.89 -5.98
C ILE A 172 24.99 18.27 -4.81
N GLY A 173 25.74 17.29 -4.26
CA GLY A 173 26.70 17.54 -3.19
C GLY A 173 27.91 18.35 -3.66
N VAL A 174 28.46 18.05 -4.83
CA VAL A 174 29.62 18.76 -5.41
C VAL A 174 29.23 20.16 -5.87
N ILE A 175 28.12 20.32 -6.58
CA ILE A 175 27.63 21.64 -7.01
C ILE A 175 27.25 22.50 -5.79
N GLY A 176 26.60 21.89 -4.79
CA GLY A 176 26.29 22.56 -3.52
C GLY A 176 27.53 23.03 -2.77
N LEU A 177 28.56 22.17 -2.67
CA LEU A 177 29.84 22.52 -2.05
C LEU A 177 30.58 23.62 -2.81
N TRP A 178 30.56 23.56 -4.15
CA TRP A 178 31.18 24.57 -5.00
C TRP A 178 30.54 25.94 -4.82
N ALA A 179 29.19 26.01 -4.82
CA ALA A 179 28.45 27.24 -4.55
C ALA A 179 28.64 27.73 -3.10
N LEU A 180 28.73 26.82 -2.12
CA LEU A 180 28.99 27.18 -0.72
C LEU A 180 30.34 27.90 -0.52
N TRP A 181 31.33 27.60 -1.36
CA TRP A 181 32.66 28.21 -1.25
C TRP A 181 32.63 29.73 -1.47
N SER A 182 31.66 30.25 -2.23
CA SER A 182 31.54 31.69 -2.45
C SER A 182 31.06 32.46 -1.22
N GLN A 183 30.25 31.82 -0.35
CA GLN A 183 29.69 32.44 0.85
C GLN A 183 29.65 31.46 2.05
N PRO A 184 30.78 31.22 2.74
CA PRO A 184 30.84 30.29 3.88
C PRO A 184 30.00 30.72 5.09
N SER A 185 29.53 31.98 5.15
CA SER A 185 28.71 32.48 6.26
C SER A 185 27.38 31.73 6.41
N VAL A 186 26.91 31.04 5.37
CA VAL A 186 25.71 30.18 5.41
C VAL A 186 25.81 29.11 6.50
N LEU A 187 27.02 28.62 6.81
CA LEU A 187 27.23 27.61 7.85
C LEU A 187 26.82 28.06 9.26
N LYS A 188 26.69 29.38 9.50
CA LYS A 188 26.15 29.90 10.77
C LYS A 188 24.74 29.36 11.04
N ALA A 189 23.95 29.08 10.00
CA ALA A 189 22.59 28.55 10.09
C ALA A 189 22.50 27.13 10.65
N ILE A 190 23.62 26.42 10.83
CA ILE A 190 23.65 25.14 11.57
C ILE A 190 23.15 25.36 13.02
N ASN A 191 23.41 26.54 13.59
CA ASN A 191 22.88 26.91 14.89
C ASN A 191 21.34 27.08 14.83
N PRO A 192 20.56 26.33 15.64
CA PRO A 192 19.09 26.40 15.64
C PRO A 192 18.56 27.80 16.02
N TYR A 193 19.39 28.66 16.59
CA TYR A 193 19.07 30.07 16.81
C TYR A 193 18.55 30.75 15.55
N TYR A 194 19.12 30.47 14.37
CA TYR A 194 18.66 31.12 13.12
C TYR A 194 17.24 30.70 12.74
N ALA A 195 16.88 29.41 12.92
CA ALA A 195 15.52 28.94 12.74
C ALA A 195 14.55 29.63 13.72
N ILE A 196 14.90 29.70 15.00
CA ILE A 196 14.05 30.32 16.03
C ILE A 196 13.89 31.83 15.78
N HIS A 197 14.99 32.53 15.50
CA HIS A 197 15.00 33.95 15.19
C HIS A 197 14.17 34.24 13.94
N PHE A 198 14.30 33.43 12.90
CA PHE A 198 13.47 33.55 11.70
C PHE A 198 11.98 33.40 12.01
N LEU A 199 11.58 32.41 12.80
CA LEU A 199 10.18 32.18 13.15
C LEU A 199 9.57 33.30 14.01
N LEU A 200 10.39 33.97 14.83
CA LEU A 200 9.93 35.05 15.72
C LEU A 200 9.99 36.44 15.08
N THR A 201 10.96 36.69 14.20
CA THR A 201 11.27 38.04 13.71
C THR A 201 10.85 38.27 12.26
N TYR A 202 10.82 37.22 11.42
CA TYR A 202 10.43 37.39 10.02
C TYR A 202 8.90 37.47 9.89
N PRO A 203 8.36 38.47 9.15
CA PRO A 203 6.92 38.64 9.00
C PRO A 203 6.31 37.40 8.34
N SER A 204 5.31 36.81 8.99
CA SER A 204 4.66 35.58 8.54
C SER A 204 5.63 34.39 8.37
N GLY A 205 6.77 34.38 9.09
CA GLY A 205 7.77 33.30 9.05
C GLY A 205 7.21 31.93 9.44
N PHE A 206 6.22 31.90 10.34
CA PHE A 206 5.51 30.67 10.71
C PHE A 206 4.87 29.96 9.50
N TRP A 207 4.21 30.71 8.62
CA TRP A 207 3.51 30.15 7.45
C TRP A 207 4.47 29.60 6.39
N LEU A 208 5.71 30.09 6.38
CA LEU A 208 6.75 29.58 5.50
C LEU A 208 7.20 28.16 5.84
N LEU A 209 6.89 27.67 7.05
CA LEU A 209 7.15 26.29 7.43
C LEU A 209 6.43 25.27 6.53
N GLY A 210 5.33 25.65 5.89
CA GLY A 210 4.67 24.80 4.90
C GLY A 210 5.57 24.48 3.70
N GLY A 211 6.37 25.45 3.23
CA GLY A 211 7.37 25.22 2.19
C GLY A 211 8.61 24.47 2.70
N VAL A 212 9.07 24.76 3.92
CA VAL A 212 10.19 24.03 4.56
C VAL A 212 9.89 22.55 4.69
N PHE A 213 8.65 22.19 5.00
CA PHE A 213 8.22 20.80 5.18
C PHE A 213 8.53 19.91 3.97
N LEU A 214 8.54 20.49 2.77
CA LEU A 214 8.83 19.79 1.52
C LEU A 214 10.23 19.13 1.48
N CYS A 215 11.16 19.51 2.37
CA CYS A 215 12.46 18.85 2.47
C CYS A 215 12.41 17.42 3.04
N THR A 216 11.36 17.07 3.80
CA THR A 216 11.26 15.76 4.47
C THR A 216 10.35 14.77 3.76
N THR A 217 9.86 15.10 2.56
CA THR A 217 9.00 14.21 1.76
C THR A 217 9.80 12.97 1.35
N GLY A 218 9.21 11.78 1.47
CA GLY A 218 9.87 10.50 1.25
C GLY A 218 10.45 9.84 2.52
N ALA A 219 10.35 10.47 3.68
CA ALA A 219 10.80 9.86 4.94
C ALA A 219 9.90 8.68 5.36
N GLU A 220 8.61 8.73 5.05
CA GLU A 220 7.66 7.62 5.19
C GLU A 220 7.89 6.49 4.18
N ALA A 221 8.24 6.83 2.93
CA ALA A 221 8.61 5.86 1.90
C ALA A 221 9.82 5.02 2.33
N LEU A 222 10.79 5.65 3.01
CA LEU A 222 11.93 4.95 3.59
C LEU A 222 11.55 3.87 4.60
N TYR A 223 10.45 4.08 5.34
CA TYR A 223 9.98 3.07 6.27
C TYR A 223 9.22 1.95 5.55
N SER A 224 8.40 2.24 4.54
CA SER A 224 7.72 1.19 3.76
C SER A 224 8.70 0.31 2.98
N ASP A 225 9.79 0.87 2.47
CA ASP A 225 10.74 0.16 1.60
C ASP A 225 11.86 -0.58 2.37
N MET A 226 11.75 -0.63 3.70
CA MET A 226 12.72 -1.32 4.55
C MET A 226 12.86 -2.82 4.21
N GLY A 227 11.78 -3.47 3.75
CA GLY A 227 11.76 -4.88 3.36
C GLY A 227 12.74 -5.22 2.24
N HIS A 228 13.09 -4.26 1.38
CA HIS A 228 13.97 -4.45 0.24
C HIS A 228 15.46 -4.27 0.56
N CYS A 229 15.78 -3.28 1.39
CA CYS A 229 17.17 -2.83 1.56
C CYS A 229 17.77 -3.28 2.91
N GLY A 230 16.92 -3.57 3.90
CA GLY A 230 17.36 -3.84 5.26
C GLY A 230 17.78 -2.57 6.03
N ARG A 231 17.49 -2.56 7.33
CA ARG A 231 17.69 -1.39 8.21
C ARG A 231 19.13 -0.85 8.25
N SER A 232 20.15 -1.71 8.16
CA SER A 232 21.54 -1.27 8.32
C SER A 232 22.06 -0.53 7.10
N ASN A 233 21.69 -0.99 5.90
CA ASN A 233 22.06 -0.33 4.64
C ASN A 233 21.42 1.06 4.55
N ILE A 234 20.16 1.18 4.98
CA ILE A 234 19.45 2.47 5.02
C ILE A 234 20.15 3.45 5.96
N ARG A 235 20.54 3.02 7.18
CA ARG A 235 21.20 3.91 8.16
C ARG A 235 22.54 4.47 7.68
N VAL A 236 23.38 3.63 7.07
CA VAL A 236 24.70 4.06 6.58
C VAL A 236 24.53 4.96 5.36
N SER A 237 23.68 4.57 4.41
CA SER A 237 23.38 5.37 3.21
C SER A 237 22.80 6.74 3.57
N TRP A 238 21.98 6.83 4.62
CA TRP A 238 21.43 8.10 5.10
C TRP A 238 22.50 9.12 5.49
N VAL A 239 23.65 8.71 6.03
CA VAL A 239 24.71 9.66 6.39
C VAL A 239 25.22 10.37 5.14
N TYR A 240 25.47 9.63 4.07
CA TYR A 240 25.88 10.15 2.77
C TYR A 240 24.80 11.03 2.12
N VAL A 241 23.56 10.52 2.06
CA VAL A 241 22.41 11.24 1.49
C VAL A 241 22.15 12.55 2.23
N LYS A 242 22.11 12.52 3.57
CA LYS A 242 21.92 13.73 4.39
C LYS A 242 23.03 14.74 4.13
N THR A 243 24.28 14.29 4.02
CA THR A 243 25.42 15.19 3.79
C THR A 243 25.30 15.91 2.45
N THR A 244 24.99 15.17 1.38
CA THR A 244 24.82 15.74 0.04
C THR A 244 23.60 16.67 -0.06
N LEU A 245 22.49 16.33 0.61
CA LEU A 245 21.31 17.21 0.71
C LEU A 245 21.63 18.51 1.44
N VAL A 246 22.28 18.44 2.61
CA VAL A 246 22.66 19.62 3.39
C VAL A 246 23.62 20.52 2.59
N LEU A 247 24.59 19.94 1.87
CA LEU A 247 25.48 20.69 0.99
C LEU A 247 24.73 21.37 -0.16
N SER A 248 23.79 20.68 -0.80
CA SER A 248 22.93 21.26 -1.85
C SER A 248 22.14 22.46 -1.33
N TYR A 249 21.44 22.31 -0.19
CA TYR A 249 20.69 23.42 0.41
C TYR A 249 21.59 24.58 0.86
N ALA A 250 22.77 24.28 1.40
CA ALA A 250 23.76 25.30 1.77
C ALA A 250 24.26 26.08 0.55
N GLY A 251 24.58 25.39 -0.55
CA GLY A 251 25.00 26.03 -1.80
C GLY A 251 23.91 26.91 -2.43
N GLN A 252 22.66 26.43 -2.46
CA GLN A 252 21.53 27.24 -2.90
C GLN A 252 21.32 28.49 -2.02
N SER A 253 21.47 28.34 -0.70
CA SER A 253 21.40 29.48 0.23
C SER A 253 22.56 30.46 0.07
N ALA A 254 23.77 29.97 -0.25
CA ALA A 254 24.92 30.82 -0.55
C ALA A 254 24.66 31.71 -1.77
N TRP A 255 24.09 31.13 -2.83
CA TRP A 255 23.70 31.87 -4.02
C TRP A 255 22.61 32.91 -3.73
N LEU A 256 21.61 32.56 -2.91
CA LEU A 256 20.55 33.51 -2.51
C LEU A 256 21.09 34.70 -1.71
N LEU A 257 22.13 34.51 -0.88
CA LEU A 257 22.78 35.61 -0.15
C LEU A 257 23.53 36.60 -1.07
N HIS A 258 23.94 36.19 -2.27
CA HIS A 258 24.52 37.13 -3.24
C HIS A 258 23.46 38.00 -3.94
N HIS A 259 22.18 37.64 -3.84
CA HIS A 259 21.07 38.32 -4.51
C HIS A 259 20.11 39.00 -3.50
N LEU A 260 20.63 39.40 -2.33
CA LEU A 260 19.85 40.12 -1.32
C LEU A 260 19.21 41.39 -1.89
N GLY A 261 17.98 41.68 -1.48
CA GLY A 261 17.19 42.81 -1.97
C GLY A 261 16.50 42.58 -3.33
N GLN A 262 16.75 41.44 -3.99
CA GLN A 262 16.03 41.06 -5.21
C GLN A 262 14.84 40.14 -4.87
N ARG A 263 13.86 40.09 -5.77
CA ARG A 263 12.81 39.08 -5.74
C ARG A 263 13.24 37.88 -6.57
N LEU A 264 13.11 36.68 -6.01
CA LEU A 264 13.40 35.45 -6.75
C LEU A 264 12.45 35.35 -7.95
N GLY A 265 13.03 35.13 -9.14
CA GLY A 265 12.29 34.87 -10.38
C GLY A 265 11.60 33.51 -10.39
N GLU A 266 11.15 33.07 -11.57
CA GLU A 266 10.42 31.82 -11.74
C GLU A 266 11.32 30.57 -11.76
N THR A 267 12.62 30.75 -11.97
CA THR A 267 13.60 29.66 -12.01
C THR A 267 13.96 29.16 -10.61
N SER A 268 13.97 27.84 -10.43
CA SER A 268 14.38 27.21 -9.17
C SER A 268 15.82 27.59 -8.78
N PRO A 269 16.10 27.93 -7.51
CA PRO A 269 17.45 28.23 -7.02
C PRO A 269 18.47 27.11 -7.27
N PHE A 270 18.00 25.87 -7.41
CA PHE A 270 18.86 24.73 -7.74
C PHE A 270 19.54 24.88 -9.10
N TYR A 271 18.82 25.29 -10.15
CA TYR A 271 19.43 25.42 -11.46
C TYR A 271 20.31 26.66 -11.57
N SER A 272 20.09 27.67 -10.74
CA SER A 272 20.89 28.90 -10.69
C SER A 272 22.30 28.69 -10.14
N ILE A 273 22.53 27.66 -9.32
CA ILE A 273 23.87 27.31 -8.83
C ILE A 273 24.66 26.42 -9.80
N VAL A 274 24.00 25.88 -10.82
CA VAL A 274 24.64 25.01 -11.82
C VAL A 274 25.30 25.88 -12.90
N PRO A 275 26.59 25.65 -13.22
CA PRO A 275 27.26 26.35 -14.32
C PRO A 275 26.51 26.17 -15.66
N PRO A 276 26.39 27.22 -16.49
CA PRO A 276 25.61 27.18 -17.74
C PRO A 276 26.00 26.05 -18.70
N SER A 277 27.27 25.64 -18.73
CA SER A 277 27.79 24.59 -19.61
C SER A 277 27.26 23.19 -19.29
N ILE A 278 26.80 22.95 -18.06
CA ILE A 278 26.33 21.63 -17.59
C ILE A 278 24.85 21.64 -17.18
N THR A 279 24.12 22.74 -17.36
CA THR A 279 22.69 22.84 -17.01
C THR A 279 21.83 21.82 -17.75
N VAL A 280 22.06 21.60 -19.05
CA VAL A 280 21.31 20.58 -19.83
C VAL A 280 21.56 19.16 -19.29
N PHE A 281 22.81 18.87 -18.92
CA PHE A 281 23.16 17.60 -18.27
C PHE A 281 22.48 17.46 -16.91
N SER A 282 22.44 18.53 -16.11
CA SER A 282 21.75 18.56 -14.81
C SER A 282 20.24 18.29 -14.95
N ILE A 283 19.59 18.84 -15.98
CA ILE A 283 18.16 18.62 -16.24
C ILE A 283 17.91 17.15 -16.60
N GLY A 284 18.74 16.56 -17.47
CA GLY A 284 18.65 15.14 -17.81
C GLY A 284 18.84 14.24 -16.58
N LEU A 285 19.83 14.54 -15.75
CA LEU A 285 20.10 13.80 -14.53
C LEU A 285 18.97 13.95 -13.48
N ALA A 286 18.43 15.17 -13.30
CA ALA A 286 17.28 15.42 -12.44
C ALA A 286 16.03 14.68 -12.93
N THR A 287 15.81 14.64 -14.25
CA THR A 287 14.70 13.89 -14.85
C THR A 287 14.83 12.40 -14.57
N LEU A 288 16.03 11.83 -14.71
CA LEU A 288 16.27 10.43 -14.34
C LEU A 288 16.06 10.17 -12.84
N ALA A 289 16.55 11.06 -11.96
CA ALA A 289 16.37 10.95 -10.52
C ALA A 289 14.88 10.99 -10.13
N THR A 290 14.09 11.87 -10.75
CA THR A 290 12.65 12.01 -10.48
C THR A 290 11.83 10.83 -11.02
N ILE A 291 12.23 10.23 -12.14
CA ILE A 291 11.67 8.97 -12.63
C ILE A 291 11.92 7.83 -11.62
N ILE A 292 13.13 7.73 -11.08
CA ILE A 292 13.50 6.71 -10.09
C ILE A 292 12.74 6.93 -8.78
N ALA A 293 12.68 8.17 -8.29
CA ALA A 293 11.91 8.55 -7.11
C ALA A 293 10.42 8.16 -7.25
N SER A 294 9.82 8.51 -8.39
CA SER A 294 8.43 8.18 -8.69
C SER A 294 8.19 6.68 -8.73
N GLN A 295 9.12 5.91 -9.30
CA GLN A 295 9.02 4.46 -9.35
C GLN A 295 8.99 3.84 -7.94
N ALA A 296 9.89 4.26 -7.05
CA ALA A 296 9.95 3.73 -5.69
C ALA A 296 8.62 3.93 -4.96
N LEU A 297 8.04 5.12 -5.06
CA LEU A 297 6.74 5.44 -4.47
C LEU A 297 5.58 4.64 -5.06
N ILE A 298 5.55 4.44 -6.38
CA ILE A 298 4.55 3.59 -7.04
C ILE A 298 4.65 2.14 -6.53
N SER A 299 5.86 1.61 -6.39
CA SER A 299 6.10 0.29 -5.80
C SER A 299 5.64 0.23 -4.34
N GLY A 300 5.97 1.25 -3.53
CA GLY A 300 5.51 1.38 -2.15
C GLY A 300 3.97 1.39 -2.04
N SER A 301 3.28 2.02 -3.00
CA SER A 301 1.82 2.02 -3.09
C SER A 301 1.25 0.62 -3.33
N PHE A 302 1.89 -0.20 -4.16
CA PHE A 302 1.49 -1.60 -4.35
C PHE A 302 1.67 -2.42 -3.08
N THR A 303 2.78 -2.23 -2.38
CA THR A 303 3.04 -2.86 -1.08
C THR A 303 1.96 -2.47 -0.08
N LEU A 304 1.68 -1.18 0.06
CA LEU A 304 0.66 -0.66 0.97
C LEU A 304 -0.73 -1.23 0.68
N VAL A 305 -1.16 -1.25 -0.59
CA VAL A 305 -2.45 -1.86 -0.97
C VAL A 305 -2.47 -3.36 -0.70
N SER A 306 -1.35 -4.06 -0.92
CA SER A 306 -1.26 -5.49 -0.60
C SER A 306 -1.37 -5.78 0.91
N GLU A 307 -0.77 -4.93 1.75
CA GLU A 307 -0.91 -5.01 3.21
C GLU A 307 -2.35 -4.71 3.63
N ALA A 308 -2.98 -3.71 3.02
CA ALA A 308 -4.39 -3.38 3.25
C ALA A 308 -5.32 -4.54 2.86
N MET A 309 -5.06 -5.24 1.75
CA MET A 309 -5.80 -6.45 1.37
C MET A 309 -5.65 -7.57 2.40
N ARG A 310 -4.43 -7.82 2.91
CA ARG A 310 -4.19 -8.80 3.99
C ARG A 310 -4.90 -8.43 5.30
N LEU A 311 -5.11 -7.15 5.54
CA LEU A 311 -5.84 -6.63 6.69
C LEU A 311 -7.37 -6.59 6.50
N ASN A 312 -7.90 -7.04 5.37
CA ASN A 312 -9.30 -6.87 4.98
C ASN A 312 -9.74 -5.38 5.03
N LEU A 313 -8.84 -4.46 4.67
CA LEU A 313 -9.12 -3.03 4.52
C LEU A 313 -9.30 -2.64 3.04
N TRP A 314 -8.92 -3.50 2.10
CA TRP A 314 -9.01 -3.25 0.66
C TRP A 314 -9.67 -4.44 -0.06
N PRO A 315 -10.47 -4.21 -1.13
CA PRO A 315 -11.00 -5.27 -1.97
C PRO A 315 -9.91 -6.15 -2.56
N ARG A 316 -10.13 -7.47 -2.61
CA ARG A 316 -9.16 -8.39 -3.22
C ARG A 316 -9.02 -8.05 -4.71
N GLN A 317 -7.78 -7.85 -5.15
CA GLN A 317 -7.42 -7.54 -6.53
C GLN A 317 -6.36 -8.53 -7.02
N ARG A 318 -6.20 -8.63 -8.33
CA ARG A 318 -5.13 -9.44 -8.93
C ARG A 318 -3.77 -8.84 -8.55
N ILE A 319 -2.90 -9.67 -7.97
CA ILE A 319 -1.52 -9.32 -7.67
C ILE A 319 -0.64 -10.11 -8.64
N GLY A 320 0.18 -9.41 -9.40
CA GLY A 320 1.28 -9.98 -10.17
C GLY A 320 2.58 -9.89 -9.38
N TYR A 321 3.44 -10.89 -9.56
CA TYR A 321 4.80 -10.88 -9.04
C TYR A 321 5.76 -10.92 -10.23
N PRO A 322 6.33 -9.79 -10.67
CA PRO A 322 7.22 -9.76 -11.83
C PRO A 322 8.58 -10.42 -11.56
N SER A 323 9.13 -10.31 -10.33
CA SER A 323 10.42 -10.94 -9.96
C SER A 323 10.37 -11.96 -8.81
N ASN A 324 11.40 -12.81 -8.72
CA ASN A 324 11.50 -13.87 -7.70
C ASN A 324 11.71 -13.34 -6.28
N GLU A 325 11.96 -12.03 -6.14
CA GLU A 325 12.17 -11.39 -4.85
C GLU A 325 10.84 -11.02 -4.21
N ARG A 326 10.71 -11.34 -2.91
CA ARG A 326 9.57 -10.96 -2.10
C ARG A 326 9.49 -9.43 -2.02
N GLY A 327 8.31 -8.88 -2.30
CA GLY A 327 8.01 -7.44 -2.20
C GLY A 327 7.96 -6.69 -3.53
N GLN A 328 8.45 -7.25 -4.64
CA GLN A 328 8.19 -6.65 -5.96
C GLN A 328 6.80 -7.03 -6.45
N LEU A 329 5.82 -6.27 -5.97
CA LEU A 329 4.41 -6.45 -6.25
C LEU A 329 4.01 -5.61 -7.47
N TYR A 330 3.12 -6.12 -8.30
CA TYR A 330 2.45 -5.36 -9.34
C TYR A 330 0.95 -5.52 -9.17
N VAL A 331 0.25 -4.41 -8.91
CA VAL A 331 -1.22 -4.40 -8.77
C VAL A 331 -1.79 -3.57 -9.92
N PRO A 332 -2.25 -4.21 -11.03
CA PRO A 332 -2.62 -3.50 -12.26
C PRO A 332 -3.67 -2.40 -12.04
N PHE A 333 -4.70 -2.68 -11.26
CA PHE A 333 -5.77 -1.72 -10.97
C PHE A 333 -5.24 -0.45 -10.30
N VAL A 334 -4.36 -0.62 -9.30
CA VAL A 334 -3.72 0.50 -8.60
C VAL A 334 -2.80 1.26 -9.55
N ASN A 335 -2.02 0.56 -10.38
CA ASN A 335 -1.10 1.18 -11.34
C ASN A 335 -1.82 2.11 -12.32
N TRP A 336 -2.88 1.62 -12.96
CA TRP A 336 -3.65 2.42 -13.91
C TRP A 336 -4.44 3.55 -13.21
N GLY A 337 -4.97 3.29 -12.00
CA GLY A 337 -5.61 4.32 -11.19
C GLY A 337 -4.66 5.46 -10.80
N LEU A 338 -3.44 5.13 -10.36
CA LEU A 338 -2.38 6.09 -10.06
C LEU A 338 -1.96 6.86 -11.31
N MET A 339 -1.79 6.20 -12.46
CA MET A 339 -1.44 6.85 -13.72
C MET A 339 -2.46 7.91 -14.12
N VAL A 340 -3.74 7.56 -14.12
CA VAL A 340 -4.83 8.48 -14.44
C VAL A 340 -4.86 9.63 -13.43
N GLY A 341 -4.73 9.34 -12.13
CA GLY A 341 -4.65 10.35 -11.08
C GLY A 341 -3.50 11.35 -11.28
N CYS A 342 -2.29 10.84 -11.56
CA CYS A 342 -1.12 11.67 -11.82
C CYS A 342 -1.33 12.57 -13.05
N CYS A 343 -1.86 12.02 -14.16
CA CYS A 343 -2.14 12.80 -15.36
C CYS A 343 -3.18 13.90 -15.11
N LEU A 344 -4.24 13.61 -14.35
CA LEU A 344 -5.25 14.60 -13.97
C LEU A 344 -4.66 15.73 -13.12
N ILE A 345 -3.75 15.42 -12.19
CA ILE A 345 -3.05 16.42 -11.37
C ILE A 345 -2.17 17.32 -12.25
N VAL A 346 -1.41 16.77 -13.19
CA VAL A 346 -0.60 17.56 -14.14
C VAL A 346 -1.50 18.47 -14.98
N LEU A 347 -2.61 17.96 -15.52
CA LEU A 347 -3.54 18.74 -16.33
C LEU A 347 -4.24 19.86 -15.53
N HIS A 348 -4.53 19.61 -14.25
CA HIS A 348 -5.18 20.59 -13.37
C HIS A 348 -4.24 21.72 -12.98
N PHE A 349 -3.03 21.40 -12.49
CA PHE A 349 -2.12 22.40 -11.91
C PHE A 349 -1.14 23.00 -12.91
N ARG A 350 -0.78 22.26 -13.97
CA ARG A 350 0.16 22.59 -15.06
C ARG A 350 1.61 22.85 -14.64
N GLU A 351 1.81 23.69 -13.62
CA GLU A 351 3.10 24.06 -13.06
C GLU A 351 3.31 23.42 -11.67
N SER A 352 4.56 23.06 -11.37
CA SER A 352 5.00 22.52 -10.08
C SER A 352 4.65 23.45 -8.91
N LYS A 353 4.76 24.77 -9.16
CA LYS A 353 4.36 25.87 -8.28
C LYS A 353 2.99 25.66 -7.64
N ASN A 354 2.01 25.31 -8.47
CA ASN A 354 0.62 25.21 -8.03
C ASN A 354 0.39 23.88 -7.28
N MET A 355 1.24 22.87 -7.50
CA MET A 355 1.19 21.57 -6.82
C MET A 355 1.81 21.61 -5.41
N GLU A 356 2.73 22.55 -5.13
CA GLU A 356 3.40 22.69 -3.82
C GLU A 356 2.40 22.79 -2.66
N ALA A 357 1.29 23.50 -2.86
CA ALA A 357 0.23 23.70 -1.88
C ALA A 357 -0.53 22.40 -1.56
N ALA A 358 -0.78 21.57 -2.57
CA ALA A 358 -1.46 20.28 -2.42
C ALA A 358 -0.58 19.28 -1.67
N PHE A 359 0.70 19.19 -2.05
CA PHE A 359 1.59 18.11 -1.64
C PHE A 359 1.86 18.03 -0.13
N GLY A 360 2.18 19.16 0.53
CA GLY A 360 2.58 19.16 1.95
C GLY A 360 1.51 18.66 2.93
N LEU A 361 0.23 18.76 2.59
CA LEU A 361 -0.87 18.46 3.50
C LEU A 361 -1.11 16.95 3.65
N ALA A 362 -1.05 16.16 2.57
CA ALA A 362 -1.23 14.71 2.66
C ALA A 362 -0.13 14.04 3.51
N VAL A 363 1.12 14.38 3.23
CA VAL A 363 2.28 13.79 3.91
C VAL A 363 2.29 14.14 5.40
N THR A 364 1.96 15.39 5.79
CA THR A 364 1.90 15.77 7.22
C THR A 364 0.89 14.93 8.01
N LEU A 365 -0.29 14.65 7.45
CA LEU A 365 -1.30 13.80 8.08
C LEU A 365 -0.82 12.34 8.24
N THR A 366 -0.16 11.80 7.21
CA THR A 366 0.48 10.48 7.28
C THR A 366 1.53 10.42 8.39
N MET A 367 2.40 11.44 8.46
CA MET A 367 3.44 11.52 9.48
C MET A 367 2.84 11.58 10.89
N LEU A 368 1.79 12.38 11.11
CA LEU A 368 1.12 12.50 12.40
C LEU A 368 0.53 11.15 12.85
N MET A 369 -0.14 10.42 11.95
CA MET A 369 -0.64 9.08 12.25
C MET A 369 0.48 8.08 12.54
N SER A 370 1.60 8.19 11.82
CA SER A 370 2.78 7.34 12.08
C SER A 370 3.38 7.61 13.46
N THR A 371 3.39 8.86 13.93
CA THR A 371 3.83 9.24 15.28
C THR A 371 2.94 8.64 16.36
N VAL A 372 1.62 8.63 16.15
CA VAL A 372 0.66 7.97 17.07
C VAL A 372 0.94 6.47 17.17
N LEU A 373 1.08 5.78 16.03
CA LEU A 373 1.38 4.35 16.00
C LEU A 373 2.77 4.04 16.60
N MET A 374 3.75 4.92 16.35
CA MET A 374 5.09 4.76 16.85
C MET A 374 5.18 4.94 18.37
N SER A 375 4.39 5.85 18.94
CA SER A 375 4.27 6.00 20.39
C SER A 375 3.75 4.71 21.05
N MET A 376 2.79 4.04 20.40
CA MET A 376 2.28 2.74 20.86
C MET A 376 3.30 1.62 20.71
N TYR A 377 4.08 1.61 19.63
CA TYR A 377 5.21 0.69 19.49
C TYR A 377 6.23 0.85 20.62
N MET A 378 6.63 2.08 20.94
CA MET A 378 7.54 2.37 22.07
C MET A 378 6.97 1.90 23.41
N ARG A 379 5.65 2.01 23.60
CA ARG A 379 4.96 1.45 24.77
C ARG A 379 5.06 -0.08 24.82
N VAL A 380 4.80 -0.77 23.73
CA VAL A 380 4.88 -2.24 23.65
C VAL A 380 6.32 -2.73 23.91
N LYS A 381 7.33 -2.01 23.41
CA LYS A 381 8.75 -2.30 23.63
C LYS A 381 9.29 -1.83 25.00
N ARG A 382 8.42 -1.33 25.90
CA ARG A 382 8.78 -0.90 27.26
C ARG A 382 9.90 0.14 27.32
N PHE A 383 9.89 1.10 26.40
CA PHE A 383 10.77 2.28 26.51
C PHE A 383 10.43 3.07 27.78
N ASN A 384 11.42 3.78 28.33
CA ASN A 384 11.21 4.66 29.49
C ASN A 384 10.06 5.64 29.19
N VAL A 385 9.10 5.75 30.12
CA VAL A 385 7.90 6.58 29.99
C VAL A 385 8.25 8.04 29.70
N ILE A 386 9.29 8.57 30.37
CA ILE A 386 9.75 9.96 30.16
C ILE A 386 10.27 10.14 28.73
N LEU A 387 11.11 9.22 28.26
CA LEU A 387 11.66 9.27 26.90
C LEU A 387 10.55 9.13 25.85
N ARG A 388 9.63 8.18 26.04
CA ARG A 388 8.48 7.97 25.15
C ARG A 388 7.62 9.22 25.06
N LEU A 389 7.23 9.79 26.20
CA LEU A 389 6.37 10.99 26.25
C LEU A 389 7.10 12.21 25.67
N GLY A 390 8.36 12.43 26.05
CA GLY A 390 9.16 13.54 25.54
C GLY A 390 9.31 13.50 24.02
N LEU A 391 9.70 12.35 23.45
CA LEU A 391 9.82 12.19 22.00
C LEU A 391 8.47 12.33 21.28
N THR A 392 7.39 11.75 21.84
CA THR A 392 6.05 11.86 21.24
C THR A 392 5.58 13.32 21.21
N VAL A 393 5.77 14.07 22.31
CA VAL A 393 5.40 15.49 22.39
C VAL A 393 6.21 16.33 21.41
N ILE A 394 7.52 16.09 21.29
CA ILE A 394 8.38 16.81 20.34
C ILE A 394 7.91 16.57 18.90
N PHE A 395 7.69 15.31 18.49
CA PHE A 395 7.27 15.01 17.13
C PHE A 395 5.87 15.55 16.83
N LEU A 396 4.91 15.37 17.74
CA LEU A 396 3.57 15.94 17.58
C LEU A 396 3.60 17.46 17.50
N ALA A 397 4.42 18.14 18.30
CA ALA A 397 4.53 19.60 18.25
C ALA A 397 5.05 20.08 16.89
N VAL A 398 6.12 19.46 16.38
CA VAL A 398 6.71 19.79 15.07
C VAL A 398 5.74 19.49 13.93
N GLU A 399 5.12 18.30 13.93
CA GLU A 399 4.18 17.89 12.89
C GLU A 399 2.89 18.72 12.90
N THR A 400 2.37 19.04 14.08
CA THR A 400 1.19 19.92 14.21
C THR A 400 1.51 21.33 13.73
N THR A 401 2.72 21.83 14.01
CA THR A 401 3.20 23.12 13.49
C THR A 401 3.20 23.11 11.96
N PHE A 402 3.74 22.06 11.33
CA PHE A 402 3.71 21.92 9.88
C PHE A 402 2.30 21.75 9.32
N LEU A 403 1.42 21.03 10.01
CA LEU A 403 0.03 20.88 9.61
C LEU A 403 -0.69 22.23 9.60
N ILE A 404 -0.55 23.02 10.67
CA ILE A 404 -1.13 24.36 10.75
C ILE A 404 -0.56 25.25 9.63
N ALA A 405 0.76 25.23 9.42
CA ALA A 405 1.39 26.03 8.37
C ALA A 405 0.90 25.66 6.95
N ASN A 406 0.65 24.36 6.69
CA ASN A 406 0.12 23.89 5.41
C ASN A 406 -1.39 24.11 5.24
N LEU A 407 -2.16 24.21 6.33
CA LEU A 407 -3.61 24.46 6.26
C LEU A 407 -3.97 25.81 5.63
N VAL A 408 -3.09 26.81 5.69
CA VAL A 408 -3.32 28.09 4.98
C VAL A 408 -3.32 27.93 3.47
N LYS A 409 -2.57 26.94 2.95
CA LYS A 409 -2.54 26.61 1.52
C LYS A 409 -3.72 25.77 1.05
N PHE A 410 -4.74 25.60 1.90
CA PHE A 410 -5.93 24.81 1.57
C PHE A 410 -6.67 25.38 0.35
N GLU A 411 -6.84 26.70 0.29
CA GLU A 411 -7.48 27.40 -0.84
C GLU A 411 -6.61 27.41 -2.10
N GLU A 412 -5.29 27.34 -1.96
CA GLU A 412 -4.31 27.34 -3.07
C GLU A 412 -4.16 25.97 -3.76
N GLY A 413 -4.86 24.93 -3.28
CA GLY A 413 -4.82 23.58 -3.86
C GLY A 413 -4.72 22.44 -2.84
N GLY A 414 -4.46 22.76 -1.56
CA GLY A 414 -4.41 21.80 -0.44
C GLY A 414 -5.65 20.90 -0.31
N TRP A 415 -6.81 21.40 -0.73
CA TRP A 415 -8.07 20.64 -0.68
C TRP A 415 -8.04 19.35 -1.49
N ILE A 416 -7.32 19.30 -2.63
CA ILE A 416 -7.27 18.12 -3.51
C ILE A 416 -6.70 16.92 -2.75
N SER A 417 -5.61 17.12 -2.01
CA SER A 417 -4.96 16.09 -1.21
C SER A 417 -5.86 15.56 -0.09
N ILE A 418 -6.62 16.45 0.57
CA ILE A 418 -7.61 16.03 1.58
C ILE A 418 -8.72 15.23 0.94
N THR A 419 -9.28 15.69 -0.18
CA THR A 419 -10.36 15.00 -0.88
C THR A 419 -9.92 13.60 -1.32
N LEU A 420 -8.73 13.47 -1.90
CA LEU A 420 -8.17 12.18 -2.30
C LEU A 420 -7.96 11.25 -1.10
N GLY A 421 -7.32 11.73 -0.02
CA GLY A 421 -7.09 10.95 1.19
C GLY A 421 -8.38 10.50 1.86
N VAL A 422 -9.39 11.37 1.93
CA VAL A 422 -10.71 11.06 2.50
C VAL A 422 -11.47 10.07 1.62
N LEU A 423 -11.38 10.17 0.30
CA LEU A 423 -12.01 9.23 -0.62
C LEU A 423 -11.42 7.82 -0.46
N ILE A 424 -10.09 7.71 -0.42
CA ILE A 424 -9.39 6.43 -0.20
C ILE A 424 -9.72 5.86 1.19
N MET A 425 -9.74 6.71 2.22
CA MET A 425 -10.15 6.34 3.57
C MET A 425 -11.58 5.81 3.61
N ALA A 426 -12.52 6.49 2.95
CA ALA A 426 -13.91 6.07 2.87
C ALA A 426 -14.04 4.70 2.18
N MET A 427 -13.28 4.46 1.11
CA MET A 427 -13.23 3.15 0.45
C MET A 427 -12.77 2.06 1.44
N MET A 428 -11.70 2.31 2.19
CA MET A 428 -11.19 1.33 3.17
C MET A 428 -12.19 1.06 4.30
N LEU A 429 -12.83 2.11 4.84
CA LEU A 429 -13.79 1.98 5.92
C LEU A 429 -15.08 1.29 5.47
N PHE A 430 -15.63 1.62 4.29
CA PHE A 430 -16.79 0.92 3.74
C PHE A 430 -16.49 -0.56 3.49
N TRP A 431 -15.31 -0.87 2.96
CA TRP A 431 -14.90 -2.26 2.76
C TRP A 431 -14.80 -3.01 4.10
N ARG A 432 -14.12 -2.42 5.08
CA ARG A 432 -13.87 -3.02 6.39
C ARG A 432 -15.15 -3.27 7.17
N GLU A 433 -16.01 -2.27 7.27
CA GLU A 433 -17.28 -2.37 7.99
C GLU A 433 -18.24 -3.32 7.26
N GLY A 434 -18.29 -3.28 5.93
CA GLY A 434 -19.09 -4.21 5.13
C GLY A 434 -18.63 -5.67 5.30
N GLU A 435 -17.33 -5.93 5.29
CA GLU A 435 -16.80 -7.27 5.55
C GLU A 435 -17.01 -7.71 7.01
N THR A 436 -16.94 -6.78 7.98
CA THR A 436 -17.24 -7.08 9.39
C THR A 436 -18.71 -7.47 9.58
N ILE A 437 -19.63 -6.74 8.96
CA ILE A 437 -21.06 -7.09 8.94
C ILE A 437 -21.23 -8.47 8.32
N LYS A 438 -20.66 -8.71 7.14
CA LYS A 438 -20.73 -10.02 6.45
C LYS A 438 -20.15 -11.17 7.30
N GLN A 439 -18.99 -10.99 7.91
CA GLN A 439 -18.34 -12.01 8.73
C GLN A 439 -19.14 -12.34 9.99
N SER A 440 -19.81 -11.35 10.59
CA SER A 440 -20.66 -11.58 11.76
C SER A 440 -21.87 -12.50 11.48
N LEU A 441 -22.17 -12.73 10.20
CA LEU A 441 -23.30 -13.55 9.75
C LEU A 441 -22.89 -14.97 9.36
N ILE A 442 -21.59 -15.20 9.15
CA ILE A 442 -21.07 -16.54 8.84
C ILE A 442 -21.04 -17.32 10.15
N ARG A 443 -21.76 -18.43 10.18
CA ARG A 443 -21.72 -19.39 11.27
C ARG A 443 -20.85 -20.56 10.86
N TYR A 444 -20.17 -21.17 11.83
CA TYR A 444 -19.35 -22.34 11.60
C TYR A 444 -19.94 -23.50 12.38
N ASP A 445 -20.09 -24.62 11.70
CA ASP A 445 -20.51 -25.88 12.28
C ASP A 445 -19.32 -26.85 12.34
N SER A 446 -19.41 -27.79 13.27
CA SER A 446 -18.45 -28.88 13.44
C SER A 446 -18.62 -29.89 12.31
N LEU A 447 -17.58 -30.11 11.51
CA LEU A 447 -17.60 -31.12 10.45
C LEU A 447 -17.68 -32.55 11.03
N PRO A 448 -16.89 -32.93 12.07
CA PRO A 448 -16.97 -34.25 12.70
C PRO A 448 -18.38 -34.63 13.17
N ASP A 449 -19.11 -33.70 13.78
CA ASP A 449 -20.46 -33.97 14.33
C ASP A 449 -21.49 -34.22 13.23
N ASN A 450 -21.25 -33.71 12.02
CA ASN A 450 -22.13 -33.85 10.87
C ASN A 450 -21.74 -35.01 9.93
N LEU A 451 -20.64 -35.72 10.18
CA LEU A 451 -20.22 -36.88 9.39
C LEU A 451 -21.32 -37.96 9.28
N PRO A 452 -22.04 -38.36 10.36
CA PRO A 452 -23.05 -39.40 10.26
C PRO A 452 -24.16 -39.06 9.25
N ILE A 453 -24.55 -37.79 9.17
CA ILE A 453 -25.59 -37.31 8.25
C ILE A 453 -25.08 -37.33 6.81
N LEU A 454 -23.83 -36.90 6.58
CA LEU A 454 -23.21 -36.92 5.25
C LEU A 454 -23.08 -38.37 4.72
N LYS A 455 -22.73 -39.33 5.59
CA LYS A 455 -22.70 -40.76 5.26
C LYS A 455 -24.08 -41.31 4.93
N ALA A 456 -25.09 -40.98 5.73
CA ALA A 456 -26.47 -41.38 5.47
C ALA A 456 -26.94 -40.84 4.11
N LEU A 457 -26.63 -39.58 3.80
CA LEU A 457 -26.98 -38.95 2.53
C LEU A 457 -26.26 -39.60 1.33
N SER A 458 -24.98 -39.95 1.45
CA SER A 458 -24.22 -40.67 0.40
C SER A 458 -24.86 -42.02 0.06
N ASN A 459 -25.33 -42.74 1.07
CA ASN A 459 -25.91 -44.07 0.93
C ASN A 459 -27.40 -44.09 0.56
N ASP A 460 -28.12 -42.97 0.66
CA ASP A 460 -29.55 -42.90 0.34
C ASP A 460 -29.81 -42.90 -1.17
N LEU A 461 -30.18 -44.07 -1.70
CA LEU A 461 -30.46 -44.26 -3.13
C LEU A 461 -31.77 -43.61 -3.59
N ASN A 462 -32.64 -43.17 -2.66
CA ASN A 462 -33.88 -42.47 -3.03
C ASN A 462 -33.63 -41.04 -3.51
N ILE A 463 -32.48 -40.46 -3.13
CA ILE A 463 -32.07 -39.13 -3.54
C ILE A 463 -31.26 -39.25 -4.84
N PRO A 464 -31.62 -38.50 -5.91
CA PRO A 464 -30.85 -38.52 -7.15
C PRO A 464 -29.42 -38.05 -6.89
N LYS A 465 -28.46 -38.78 -7.45
CA LYS A 465 -27.04 -38.45 -7.32
C LYS A 465 -26.75 -37.11 -8.02
N PHE A 466 -26.17 -36.18 -7.27
CA PHE A 466 -25.83 -34.85 -7.75
C PHE A 466 -24.46 -34.79 -8.45
N ALA A 467 -23.47 -35.52 -7.90
CA ALA A 467 -22.14 -35.72 -8.46
C ALA A 467 -21.49 -36.96 -7.82
N THR A 468 -20.48 -37.55 -8.46
CA THR A 468 -19.62 -38.57 -7.84
C THR A 468 -18.73 -37.92 -6.78
N HIS A 469 -18.06 -36.83 -7.16
CA HIS A 469 -17.18 -36.07 -6.26
C HIS A 469 -17.67 -34.62 -6.15
N LEU A 470 -18.09 -34.23 -4.95
CA LEU A 470 -18.59 -32.89 -4.67
C LEU A 470 -17.57 -32.09 -3.87
N VAL A 471 -17.14 -30.95 -4.42
CA VAL A 471 -16.01 -30.18 -3.88
C VAL A 471 -16.48 -28.80 -3.41
N TYR A 472 -16.16 -28.46 -2.16
CA TYR A 472 -16.42 -27.15 -1.56
C TYR A 472 -15.12 -26.46 -1.18
N LEU A 473 -15.04 -25.15 -1.44
CA LEU A 473 -13.97 -24.31 -0.88
C LEU A 473 -14.38 -23.82 0.50
N THR A 474 -13.55 -24.07 1.51
CA THR A 474 -13.75 -23.59 2.88
C THR A 474 -12.78 -22.46 3.20
N THR A 475 -13.26 -21.49 3.99
CA THR A 475 -12.46 -20.40 4.56
C THR A 475 -12.09 -20.64 6.03
N SER A 476 -12.41 -21.82 6.57
CA SER A 476 -12.10 -22.20 7.95
C SER A 476 -10.59 -22.39 8.18
N ASP A 477 -10.10 -21.85 9.29
CA ASP A 477 -8.72 -22.02 9.75
C ASP A 477 -8.41 -23.45 10.28
N THR A 478 -9.41 -24.33 10.36
CA THR A 478 -9.27 -25.68 10.92
C THR A 478 -10.07 -26.69 10.09
N SER A 479 -9.48 -27.87 9.85
CA SER A 479 -10.10 -28.98 9.11
C SER A 479 -11.37 -29.53 9.74
N GLN A 480 -11.61 -29.26 11.03
CA GLN A 480 -12.76 -29.72 11.78
C GLN A 480 -13.98 -28.80 11.69
N ARG A 481 -13.88 -27.65 11.02
CA ARG A 481 -14.98 -26.68 10.93
C ARG A 481 -15.26 -26.32 9.48
N ILE A 482 -16.54 -26.19 9.16
CA ILE A 482 -17.02 -25.70 7.87
C ILE A 482 -18.10 -24.65 8.09
N GLU A 483 -18.31 -23.80 7.10
CA GLU A 483 -19.37 -22.80 7.14
C GLU A 483 -20.74 -23.48 7.17
N SER A 484 -21.65 -22.97 8.01
CA SER A 484 -23.01 -23.52 8.16
C SER A 484 -23.76 -23.53 6.83
N GLU A 485 -23.46 -22.57 5.96
CA GLU A 485 -24.08 -22.51 4.64
C GLU A 485 -23.62 -23.65 3.73
N THR A 486 -22.44 -24.22 3.97
CA THR A 486 -21.95 -25.43 3.30
C THR A 486 -22.85 -26.61 3.62
N LEU A 487 -23.15 -26.84 4.91
CA LEU A 487 -24.09 -27.89 5.32
C LEU A 487 -25.51 -27.61 4.84
N TYR A 488 -25.98 -26.37 4.95
CA TYR A 488 -27.30 -25.98 4.47
C TYR A 488 -27.45 -26.21 2.95
N SER A 489 -26.41 -25.92 2.17
CA SER A 489 -26.36 -26.22 0.73
C SER A 489 -26.49 -27.72 0.46
N ILE A 490 -25.79 -28.56 1.24
CA ILE A 490 -25.79 -30.01 1.07
C ILE A 490 -27.13 -30.62 1.50
N LEU A 491 -27.72 -30.16 2.60
CA LEU A 491 -28.84 -30.84 3.28
C LEU A 491 -30.21 -30.22 3.02
N ASN A 492 -30.32 -28.88 3.02
CA ASN A 492 -31.60 -28.20 3.21
C ASN A 492 -32.20 -27.58 1.95
N ARG A 493 -31.45 -27.51 0.84
CA ARG A 493 -31.97 -27.11 -0.48
C ARG A 493 -32.56 -28.32 -1.19
N ALA A 494 -32.12 -28.61 -2.42
CA ALA A 494 -32.18 -29.95 -2.97
C ALA A 494 -31.01 -30.74 -2.37
N PRO A 495 -31.25 -31.81 -1.60
CA PRO A 495 -30.17 -32.58 -0.99
C PRO A 495 -29.14 -33.01 -2.04
N LYS A 496 -27.89 -32.57 -1.85
CA LYS A 496 -26.81 -32.79 -2.81
C LYS A 496 -26.08 -34.07 -2.48
N ARG A 497 -26.70 -35.20 -2.80
CA ARG A 497 -26.09 -36.50 -2.63
C ARG A 497 -24.86 -36.63 -3.53
N ALA A 498 -23.71 -36.89 -2.92
CA ALA A 498 -22.49 -37.28 -3.59
C ALA A 498 -21.91 -38.56 -2.98
N ASP A 499 -21.11 -39.30 -3.76
CA ASP A 499 -20.41 -40.47 -3.24
C ASP A 499 -19.29 -40.04 -2.29
N ILE A 500 -18.55 -38.98 -2.66
CA ILE A 500 -17.45 -38.42 -1.86
C ILE A 500 -17.57 -36.90 -1.77
N TYR A 501 -17.45 -36.38 -0.55
CA TYR A 501 -17.39 -34.95 -0.24
C TYR A 501 -15.95 -34.50 0.01
N TRP A 502 -15.56 -33.40 -0.64
CA TRP A 502 -14.24 -32.81 -0.54
C TRP A 502 -14.33 -31.37 -0.02
N PHE A 503 -13.54 -31.06 1.01
CA PHE A 503 -13.40 -29.70 1.52
C PHE A 503 -11.98 -29.20 1.30
N ILE A 504 -11.83 -28.14 0.51
CA ILE A 504 -10.53 -27.60 0.13
C ILE A 504 -10.27 -26.28 0.84
N HIS A 505 -9.15 -26.21 1.55
CA HIS A 505 -8.60 -25.00 2.13
C HIS A 505 -7.31 -24.60 1.40
N VAL A 506 -7.11 -23.30 1.16
CA VAL A 506 -5.92 -22.77 0.47
C VAL A 506 -5.20 -21.80 1.38
N PHE A 507 -4.03 -22.21 1.84
CA PHE A 507 -3.11 -21.42 2.63
C PHE A 507 -1.98 -20.89 1.74
N VAL A 508 -1.78 -19.57 1.73
CA VAL A 508 -0.69 -18.94 0.97
C VAL A 508 0.54 -18.77 1.86
N GLU A 509 1.63 -19.44 1.50
CA GLU A 509 2.90 -19.41 2.20
C GLU A 509 3.82 -18.25 1.78
N ASP A 510 4.79 -17.99 2.66
CA ASP A 510 5.78 -16.93 2.51
C ASP A 510 6.88 -17.26 1.49
N GLU A 511 7.08 -18.53 1.13
CA GLU A 511 8.04 -18.97 0.12
C GLU A 511 7.44 -18.87 -1.30
N PRO A 512 8.23 -18.50 -2.34
CA PRO A 512 7.66 -18.14 -3.64
C PRO A 512 7.03 -19.31 -4.40
N TYR A 513 7.69 -20.46 -4.43
CA TYR A 513 7.36 -21.59 -5.29
C TYR A 513 6.98 -22.85 -4.52
N VAL A 514 6.72 -22.73 -3.20
CA VAL A 514 6.28 -23.88 -2.40
C VAL A 514 4.96 -24.39 -2.95
N MET A 515 4.89 -25.68 -3.15
CA MET A 515 3.67 -26.39 -3.51
C MET A 515 3.65 -27.66 -2.70
N ARG A 516 2.93 -27.63 -1.59
CA ARG A 516 2.71 -28.81 -0.76
C ARG A 516 1.24 -28.88 -0.40
N TYR A 517 0.76 -30.09 -0.13
CA TYR A 517 -0.61 -30.31 0.31
C TYR A 517 -0.61 -31.23 1.52
N LYS A 518 -1.70 -31.17 2.27
CA LYS A 518 -2.01 -32.07 3.36
C LYS A 518 -3.42 -32.60 3.14
N VAL A 519 -3.59 -33.91 3.22
CA VAL A 519 -4.90 -34.56 3.18
C VAL A 519 -5.22 -35.07 4.58
N GLU A 520 -6.44 -34.81 5.04
CA GLU A 520 -7.00 -35.36 6.26
C GLU A 520 -8.28 -36.14 5.91
N THR A 521 -8.23 -37.46 6.14
CA THR A 521 -9.37 -38.35 5.93
C THR A 521 -10.21 -38.38 7.20
N LEU A 522 -11.39 -37.75 7.14
CA LEU A 522 -12.33 -37.74 8.27
C LEU A 522 -13.24 -38.95 8.26
N ALA A 523 -13.56 -39.46 7.07
CA ALA A 523 -14.27 -40.71 6.87
C ALA A 523 -13.80 -41.35 5.56
N GLU A 524 -13.26 -42.56 5.65
CA GLU A 524 -12.81 -43.34 4.50
C GLU A 524 -13.92 -43.48 3.47
N GLU A 525 -13.59 -43.21 2.20
CA GLU A 525 -14.49 -43.25 1.04
C GLU A 525 -15.75 -42.37 1.10
N ASP A 526 -15.83 -41.45 2.07
CA ASP A 526 -16.97 -40.54 2.25
C ASP A 526 -16.54 -39.06 2.29
N VAL A 527 -15.57 -38.70 3.14
CA VAL A 527 -15.25 -37.28 3.44
C VAL A 527 -13.74 -37.04 3.60
N TYR A 528 -13.21 -36.14 2.78
CA TYR A 528 -11.81 -35.73 2.76
C TYR A 528 -11.64 -34.21 2.88
N VAL A 529 -10.61 -33.78 3.61
CA VAL A 529 -10.21 -32.38 3.72
C VAL A 529 -8.81 -32.21 3.15
N ILE A 530 -8.66 -31.31 2.18
CA ILE A 530 -7.37 -31.01 1.55
C ILE A 530 -6.96 -29.59 1.90
N THR A 531 -5.76 -29.42 2.45
CA THR A 531 -5.14 -28.12 2.66
C THR A 531 -3.99 -27.94 1.67
N PHE A 532 -4.12 -26.99 0.77
CA PHE A 532 -3.03 -26.56 -0.10
C PHE A 532 -2.20 -25.49 0.59
N TYR A 533 -0.88 -25.67 0.57
CA TYR A 533 0.10 -24.69 0.99
C TYR A 533 0.84 -24.21 -0.25
N LEU A 534 0.41 -23.08 -0.79
CA LEU A 534 0.89 -22.54 -2.06
C LEU A 534 1.76 -21.33 -1.81
N GLY A 535 2.91 -21.29 -2.47
CA GLY A 535 3.78 -20.14 -2.46
C GLY A 535 3.14 -18.94 -3.16
N PHE A 536 3.54 -17.73 -2.78
CA PHE A 536 2.87 -16.52 -3.26
C PHE A 536 2.98 -16.27 -4.78
N ARG A 537 3.90 -16.92 -5.51
CA ARG A 537 3.97 -16.87 -6.98
C ARG A 537 3.15 -17.95 -7.67
N ILE A 538 2.69 -18.95 -6.93
CA ILE A 538 1.89 -20.03 -7.49
C ILE A 538 0.48 -19.50 -7.67
N GLU A 539 0.05 -19.36 -8.93
CA GLU A 539 -1.35 -19.14 -9.21
C GLU A 539 -2.15 -20.32 -8.63
N PRO A 540 -3.15 -20.06 -7.77
CA PRO A 540 -3.96 -21.11 -7.20
C PRO A 540 -4.86 -21.67 -8.31
N ARG A 541 -4.32 -22.59 -9.12
CA ARG A 541 -5.05 -23.32 -10.16
C ARG A 541 -5.69 -24.53 -9.49
N ILE A 542 -6.68 -24.26 -8.62
CA ILE A 542 -7.19 -25.27 -7.71
C ILE A 542 -7.76 -26.47 -8.45
N ASN A 543 -8.34 -26.28 -9.64
CA ASN A 543 -8.81 -27.39 -10.46
C ASN A 543 -7.69 -28.39 -10.81
N LEU A 544 -6.56 -27.87 -11.31
CA LEU A 544 -5.39 -28.68 -11.67
C LEU A 544 -4.72 -29.29 -10.43
N LEU A 545 -4.51 -28.50 -9.39
CA LEU A 545 -3.86 -28.96 -8.16
C LEU A 545 -4.67 -30.04 -7.46
N PHE A 546 -5.99 -29.88 -7.42
CA PHE A 546 -6.89 -30.88 -6.87
C PHE A 546 -6.85 -32.18 -7.66
N ARG A 547 -6.86 -32.11 -9.00
CA ARG A 547 -6.71 -33.30 -9.84
C ARG A 547 -5.42 -34.08 -9.54
N LEU A 548 -4.29 -33.39 -9.38
CA LEU A 548 -3.01 -34.04 -9.04
C LEU A 548 -3.05 -34.71 -7.67
N VAL A 549 -3.67 -34.08 -6.67
CA VAL A 549 -3.85 -34.70 -5.34
C VAL A 549 -4.72 -35.94 -5.43
N VAL A 550 -5.80 -35.89 -6.21
CA VAL A 550 -6.68 -37.04 -6.40
C VAL A 550 -5.94 -38.19 -7.10
N GLU A 551 -5.12 -37.91 -8.12
CA GLU A 551 -4.29 -38.92 -8.80
C GLU A 551 -3.31 -39.60 -7.83
N ASP A 552 -2.64 -38.84 -6.95
CA ASP A 552 -1.76 -39.37 -5.88
C ASP A 552 -2.51 -40.26 -4.88
N LEU A 553 -3.69 -39.83 -4.43
CA LEU A 553 -4.52 -40.62 -3.49
C LEU A 553 -4.99 -41.95 -4.12
N VAL A 554 -5.24 -41.97 -5.43
CA VAL A 554 -5.61 -43.19 -6.16
C VAL A 554 -4.43 -44.15 -6.29
N GLU A 555 -3.24 -43.63 -6.58
CA GLU A 555 -2.01 -44.44 -6.65
C GLU A 555 -1.68 -45.10 -5.30
N ASN A 556 -1.88 -44.35 -4.20
CA ASN A 556 -1.70 -44.83 -2.83
C ASN A 556 -2.85 -45.69 -2.31
N LYS A 557 -3.91 -45.91 -3.12
CA LYS A 557 -5.11 -46.69 -2.78
C LYS A 557 -5.91 -46.12 -1.58
N GLU A 558 -5.81 -44.81 -1.37
CA GLU A 558 -6.55 -44.10 -0.32
C GLU A 558 -7.97 -43.69 -0.76
N VAL A 559 -8.17 -43.56 -2.08
CA VAL A 559 -9.43 -43.12 -2.71
C VAL A 559 -9.69 -43.87 -4.01
N THR A 560 -10.94 -44.23 -4.25
CA THR A 560 -11.43 -44.74 -5.54
C THR A 560 -12.10 -43.61 -6.34
N ILE A 561 -11.67 -43.40 -7.59
CA ILE A 561 -12.24 -42.39 -8.52
C ILE A 561 -13.17 -42.99 -9.57
N ASP A 562 -13.36 -44.30 -9.56
CA ASP A 562 -14.26 -44.95 -10.50
C ASP A 562 -15.68 -44.44 -10.29
N SER A 563 -16.35 -44.10 -11.39
CA SER A 563 -17.75 -43.71 -11.34
C SER A 563 -18.57 -44.81 -10.67
N ARG A 564 -19.26 -44.51 -9.57
CA ARG A 564 -20.20 -45.46 -8.95
C ARG A 564 -21.54 -45.58 -9.70
N TYR A 565 -21.69 -44.96 -10.87
CA TYR A 565 -22.81 -45.24 -11.78
C TYR A 565 -22.65 -46.62 -12.40
N LYS A 566 -23.67 -47.48 -12.26
CA LYS A 566 -23.60 -48.90 -12.65
C LYS A 566 -23.16 -49.13 -14.10
N SER A 567 -23.62 -48.30 -15.05
CA SER A 567 -23.24 -48.39 -16.48
C SER A 567 -21.79 -47.98 -16.77
N LEU A 568 -21.28 -47.00 -16.01
CA LEU A 568 -19.96 -46.40 -16.20
C LEU A 568 -18.87 -47.12 -15.40
N ASN A 569 -19.21 -47.66 -14.23
CA ASN A 569 -18.33 -48.49 -13.40
C ASN A 569 -17.88 -49.74 -14.16
N THR A 570 -18.80 -50.36 -14.91
CA THR A 570 -18.48 -51.52 -15.77
C THR A 570 -17.39 -51.22 -16.80
N HIS A 571 -17.23 -49.95 -17.19
CA HIS A 571 -16.24 -49.48 -18.16
C HIS A 571 -15.08 -48.70 -17.50
N ARG A 572 -14.99 -48.67 -16.16
CA ARG A 572 -14.00 -47.88 -15.39
C ARG A 572 -13.88 -46.42 -15.82
N VAL A 573 -15.02 -45.81 -16.15
CA VAL A 573 -15.05 -44.38 -16.46
C VAL A 573 -14.88 -43.60 -15.14
N PRO A 574 -14.01 -42.58 -15.08
CA PRO A 574 -13.84 -41.78 -13.87
C PRO A 574 -15.12 -41.02 -13.51
N GLY A 575 -15.33 -40.83 -12.21
CA GLY A 575 -16.44 -40.05 -11.66
C GLY A 575 -16.41 -38.58 -12.08
N ASP A 576 -17.58 -37.96 -12.10
CA ASP A 576 -17.72 -36.52 -12.35
C ASP A 576 -17.34 -35.69 -11.10
N PHE A 577 -16.60 -34.61 -11.33
CA PHE A 577 -16.22 -33.64 -10.30
C PHE A 577 -17.05 -32.37 -10.44
N ARG A 578 -17.64 -31.92 -9.32
CA ARG A 578 -18.44 -30.70 -9.30
C ARG A 578 -18.01 -29.79 -8.16
N PHE A 579 -17.56 -28.59 -8.50
CA PHE A 579 -17.17 -27.56 -7.54
C PHE A 579 -18.38 -26.69 -7.20
N VAL A 580 -18.61 -26.44 -5.92
CA VAL A 580 -19.64 -25.52 -5.45
C VAL A 580 -18.98 -24.31 -4.78
N LEU A 581 -19.27 -23.13 -5.32
CA LEU A 581 -18.79 -21.85 -4.81
C LEU A 581 -19.93 -21.01 -4.28
N PHE A 582 -19.68 -20.33 -3.17
CA PHE A 582 -20.67 -19.47 -2.56
C PHE A 582 -20.49 -18.01 -2.95
N ARG A 583 -21.53 -17.46 -3.58
CA ARG A 583 -21.67 -16.03 -3.78
C ARG A 583 -22.61 -15.49 -2.69
N ARG A 584 -22.00 -15.03 -1.60
CA ARG A 584 -22.73 -14.40 -0.51
C ARG A 584 -23.25 -13.02 -0.95
N PHE A 585 -24.55 -12.80 -0.81
CA PHE A 585 -25.20 -11.51 -1.04
C PHE A 585 -26.09 -11.15 0.15
N LEU A 586 -26.36 -9.86 0.33
CA LEU A 586 -27.23 -9.41 1.40
C LEU A 586 -28.70 -9.64 1.01
N SER A 587 -29.46 -10.36 1.83
CA SER A 587 -30.90 -10.55 1.58
C SER A 587 -31.67 -9.23 1.58
N TYR A 588 -32.68 -9.11 0.71
CA TYR A 588 -33.64 -8.00 0.70
C TYR A 588 -34.52 -7.97 1.96
N GLU A 589 -34.65 -9.09 2.65
CA GLU A 589 -35.48 -9.24 3.85
C GLU A 589 -34.85 -8.61 5.10
N ASN A 590 -33.65 -8.05 4.98
CA ASN A 590 -32.93 -7.47 6.10
C ASN A 590 -33.46 -6.08 6.47
N ASP A 591 -34.03 -5.97 7.67
CA ASP A 591 -34.23 -4.70 8.36
C ASP A 591 -32.87 -4.16 8.83
N LEU A 592 -32.11 -3.58 7.91
CA LEU A 592 -30.87 -2.86 8.21
C LEU A 592 -31.17 -1.47 8.79
N THR A 593 -30.39 -1.07 9.79
CA THR A 593 -30.36 0.34 10.21
C THR A 593 -29.87 1.23 9.06
N THR A 594 -30.27 2.50 9.02
CA THR A 594 -29.87 3.45 7.96
C THR A 594 -28.34 3.51 7.79
N ARG A 595 -27.59 3.46 8.90
CA ARG A 595 -26.11 3.41 8.87
C ARG A 595 -25.58 2.16 8.17
N GLN A 596 -26.15 0.99 8.47
CA GLN A 596 -25.74 -0.26 7.83
C GLN A 596 -26.12 -0.29 6.35
N GLN A 597 -27.26 0.30 5.95
CA GLN A 597 -27.65 0.41 4.54
C GLN A 597 -26.62 1.23 3.74
N VAL A 598 -26.18 2.37 4.26
CA VAL A 598 -25.14 3.21 3.62
C VAL A 598 -23.83 2.43 3.47
N ILE A 599 -23.39 1.77 4.55
CA ILE A 599 -22.15 0.96 4.55
C ILE A 599 -22.24 -0.17 3.51
N MET A 600 -23.33 -0.92 3.49
CA MET A 600 -23.51 -2.04 2.58
C MET A 600 -23.66 -1.60 1.12
N SER A 601 -24.23 -0.42 0.87
CA SER A 601 -24.29 0.18 -0.47
C SER A 601 -22.90 0.56 -0.98
N GLY A 602 -22.08 1.19 -0.12
CA GLY A 602 -20.68 1.49 -0.42
C GLY A 602 -19.86 0.21 -0.66
N TYR A 603 -20.02 -0.80 0.20
CA TYR A 603 -19.39 -2.12 0.03
C TYR A 603 -19.80 -2.77 -1.30
N ALA A 604 -21.07 -2.70 -1.70
CA ALA A 604 -21.56 -3.25 -2.95
C ALA A 604 -20.96 -2.56 -4.18
N LEU A 605 -20.77 -1.23 -4.14
CA LEU A 605 -20.07 -0.50 -5.19
C LEU A 605 -18.62 -0.97 -5.32
N LEU A 606 -17.91 -1.09 -4.20
CA LEU A 606 -16.52 -1.57 -4.16
C LEU A 606 -16.40 -3.05 -4.57
N LYS A 607 -17.43 -3.87 -4.34
CA LYS A 607 -17.43 -5.27 -4.77
C LYS A 607 -17.38 -5.40 -6.30
N LYS A 608 -17.84 -4.41 -7.06
CA LYS A 608 -17.76 -4.41 -8.54
C LYS A 608 -16.34 -4.30 -9.08
N ILE A 609 -15.42 -3.70 -8.31
CA ILE A 609 -14.00 -3.60 -8.67
C ILE A 609 -13.14 -4.72 -8.04
N ALA A 610 -13.74 -5.56 -7.20
CA ALA A 610 -13.07 -6.71 -6.60
C ALA A 610 -13.00 -7.88 -7.58
N LEU A 611 -11.97 -8.72 -7.44
CA LEU A 611 -11.82 -9.94 -8.22
C LEU A 611 -12.93 -10.94 -7.89
N ASP A 612 -13.55 -11.56 -8.91
CA ASP A 612 -14.54 -12.62 -8.70
C ASP A 612 -13.86 -13.83 -8.01
N PRO A 613 -14.48 -14.43 -6.98
CA PRO A 613 -13.97 -15.64 -6.34
C PRO A 613 -13.53 -16.74 -7.31
N GLN A 614 -14.24 -16.96 -8.41
CA GLN A 614 -13.89 -18.01 -9.37
C GLN A 614 -12.52 -17.73 -10.03
N ALA A 615 -12.30 -16.49 -10.47
CA ALA A 615 -11.03 -16.07 -11.05
C ALA A 615 -9.89 -16.07 -10.01
N ALA A 616 -10.21 -15.84 -8.74
CA ALA A 616 -9.24 -15.86 -7.65
C ALA A 616 -8.68 -17.27 -7.35
N TYR A 617 -9.44 -18.33 -7.63
CA TYR A 617 -9.07 -19.73 -7.38
C TYR A 617 -8.79 -20.55 -8.66
N GLY A 618 -8.73 -19.89 -9.83
CA GLY A 618 -8.35 -20.55 -11.09
C GLY A 618 -9.22 -21.77 -11.42
N LEU A 619 -10.53 -21.67 -11.22
CA LEU A 619 -11.49 -22.76 -11.46
C LEU A 619 -12.13 -22.65 -12.85
N ASP A 620 -12.15 -23.76 -13.59
CA ASP A 620 -12.73 -23.84 -14.94
C ASP A 620 -14.27 -23.77 -14.91
N THR A 621 -14.87 -23.02 -15.84
CA THR A 621 -16.30 -22.69 -15.86
C THR A 621 -17.23 -23.90 -16.02
N SER A 622 -16.76 -25.00 -16.63
CA SER A 622 -17.63 -26.13 -17.00
C SER A 622 -18.12 -26.95 -15.79
N ASN A 623 -17.35 -26.96 -14.69
CA ASN A 623 -17.59 -27.86 -13.56
C ASN A 623 -17.93 -27.12 -12.26
N VAL A 624 -18.18 -25.80 -12.33
CA VAL A 624 -18.43 -24.94 -11.17
C VAL A 624 -19.90 -24.55 -11.11
N LEU A 625 -20.55 -24.87 -9.99
CA LEU A 625 -21.85 -24.33 -9.61
C LEU A 625 -21.64 -23.16 -8.66
N ILE A 626 -22.14 -21.98 -9.02
CA ILE A 626 -22.18 -20.82 -8.13
C ILE A 626 -23.55 -20.82 -7.43
N GLU A 627 -23.54 -20.89 -6.11
CA GLU A 627 -24.74 -20.75 -5.30
C GLU A 627 -24.79 -19.39 -4.62
N ASP A 628 -25.86 -18.65 -4.92
CA ASP A 628 -26.18 -17.42 -4.23
C ASP A 628 -26.76 -17.74 -2.85
N ILE A 629 -26.09 -17.28 -1.81
CA ILE A 629 -26.52 -17.44 -0.43
C ILE A 629 -26.98 -16.09 0.11
N PRO A 630 -28.26 -15.96 0.50
CA PRO A 630 -28.73 -14.78 1.19
C PRO A 630 -28.19 -14.77 2.62
N LEU A 631 -27.45 -13.73 2.97
CA LEU A 631 -27.09 -13.45 4.36
C LEU A 631 -28.25 -12.66 5.00
N VAL A 632 -28.87 -13.26 6.02
CA VAL A 632 -29.97 -12.65 6.78
C VAL A 632 -29.44 -12.18 8.14
N ILE A 633 -29.51 -10.87 8.37
CA ILE A 633 -29.06 -10.12 9.56
C ILE A 633 -30.16 -10.10 10.63
N THR A 634 -31.38 -9.78 10.22
CA THR A 634 -32.54 -9.65 11.11
C THR A 634 -33.69 -10.41 10.49
N LYS A 635 -34.34 -11.33 11.22
CA LYS A 635 -35.58 -11.92 10.73
C LYS A 635 -36.61 -10.78 10.56
N PRO A 636 -37.33 -10.71 9.42
CA PRO A 636 -38.32 -9.66 9.20
C PRO A 636 -39.33 -9.66 10.36
N LYS A 637 -39.71 -8.48 10.84
CA LYS A 637 -40.81 -8.35 11.82
C LYS A 637 -42.02 -9.09 11.28
N SER A 638 -42.72 -9.83 12.14
CA SER A 638 -43.90 -10.62 11.75
C SER A 638 -44.87 -9.77 10.93
N LEU A 639 -44.94 -10.04 9.63
CA LEU A 639 -45.84 -9.33 8.73
C LEU A 639 -47.28 -9.72 9.14
N PRO A 640 -48.22 -8.77 9.27
CA PRO A 640 -49.61 -9.06 9.61
C PRO A 640 -50.34 -9.65 8.40
N LEU A 641 -49.89 -10.82 7.93
CA LEU A 641 -50.50 -11.54 6.82
C LEU A 641 -51.72 -12.31 7.35
N LYS A 642 -52.92 -11.82 7.08
CA LYS A 642 -54.17 -12.51 7.44
C LYS A 642 -54.64 -13.36 6.25
N ARG A 643 -54.74 -14.67 6.46
CA ARG A 643 -55.33 -15.60 5.49
C ARG A 643 -56.81 -15.26 5.33
N ILE A 644 -57.22 -14.89 4.11
CA ILE A 644 -58.63 -14.77 3.76
C ILE A 644 -59.14 -16.20 3.52
N ASN A 645 -59.99 -16.70 4.42
CA ASN A 645 -60.69 -17.95 4.19
C ASN A 645 -61.85 -17.69 3.22
N ILE A 646 -61.78 -18.23 2.01
CA ILE A 646 -62.89 -18.22 1.06
C ILE A 646 -63.99 -19.10 1.68
N LYS A 647 -65.12 -18.51 2.05
CA LYS A 647 -66.33 -19.27 2.37
C LYS A 647 -66.81 -19.88 1.05
N ASN A 648 -66.77 -21.21 0.94
CA ASN A 648 -67.47 -21.91 -0.14
C ASN A 648 -68.96 -21.65 0.09
N SER A 649 -69.54 -20.81 -0.76
CA SER A 649 -70.98 -20.54 -0.83
C SER A 649 -71.70 -21.69 -1.50
#